data_AF-A0A1M6VLP9-F1
#
_entry.id   AF-A0A1M6VLP9-F1
#
_cell.length_a   1.000
_cell.length_b   1.000
_cell.length_c   1.000
_cell.angle_alpha   90.00
_cell.angle_beta   90.00
_cell.angle_gamma   90.00
#
_symmetry.space_group_name_H-M   'P 1'
#
loop_
_entity.id
_entity.type
_entity.pdbx_description
1 polymer ?
#
loop_
_entity_poly.entity_id
_entity_poly.type
_entity_poly.pdbx_seq_one_letter_code
_entity_poly.pdbx_strand_id
1 'polypeptide(L)'
;MDLIKITEVTERFAVSSRTLRYYEQVGLLESVRPPLEKYRFYDDENISRLQQIIVLRKMQIPIKDIIRIYESNDMSVLVQSFVNRMEAIDNEINTLSELKSYLNDFLNAMMKHGITQISALPLLYERVESEFLRNEVQEPFTMEKLSELSDKLAKPVEIDIVELPPMRVVSSVLSDTQVSDIEGFWDWLSLEQIPFGQPGSRTLFEYQKGDKIVFMQRLDMPIESCPFLCYDFGGGLFAVCSAFCDENIGALQNRMIQSFDDNAGFEVDFLHNGNLRHSTLIESVYSPDSKREKINLFLPIKRRKLDFGDFEEFEQVRNISAEEILRETPVLREYNVDFHKITPIYDPHYEVLENGEAEFIAWISARMLNTNVAVKIPFRIDVEFLAEKASEEYLWGTTEGCFWFSHGNCSYRINAENNSEEALSKHGIAFQQPVLGNNYLFPQIGDIPHDVYNKLTWIIGEKHFAVMINEEVRFCGVKFPYMDMDMHLQTPQPILMGTDGQGKKLFRSIRISQLRTTPKTSTKQGALTMTVKQSNNILPRLRRMITSHYGENYWFNGCAGYLMECLGETEYDYWFFAGLTGENFTQVYSKNHFRGDGVMDYRLSEKGSHHVVEEIFEKCGYACSFIPLTQILSNKEMYLQTLISYIDKGIPVILNDYGKNPHDRYGFGVLVGYEDYGKTLLYMVGDNTAPDRISMDDLLTNAYKNETGHCHGWLFIGEKKHNVPLASLYRERILTLTELLTYENENYCFGTKAFHAWADSIEGGRFDPMKPEEFDDWSMYTVYICNLATNSGGCKGFMERALELNPDLVFISELIQLYQQTGHFWNDDNGKDLEALGGGFNITLEALQNPEKRSGIAAVIRKFESCMDEAVRIIELNK
;
A
#
# COMPACT_ATOMS: atom_id res chain seq x y z
N MET A 1 34.04 -4.80 30.87
CA MET A 1 33.33 -5.53 29.81
C MET A 1 32.93 -4.48 28.81
N ASP A 2 33.53 -4.54 27.62
CA ASP A 2 33.20 -3.60 26.56
C ASP A 2 31.84 -4.02 26.01
N LEU A 3 30.86 -3.15 26.18
CA LEU A 3 29.49 -3.38 25.78
C LEU A 3 29.26 -2.67 24.46
N ILE A 4 28.91 -3.41 23.41
CA ILE A 4 28.70 -2.86 22.07
C ILE A 4 27.21 -2.63 21.83
N LYS A 5 26.84 -1.42 21.44
CA LYS A 5 25.45 -1.03 21.19
C LYS A 5 24.91 -1.76 19.96
N ILE A 6 23.65 -2.19 20.00
CA ILE A 6 23.00 -2.89 18.88
C ILE A 6 23.17 -2.20 17.51
N THR A 7 23.17 -0.87 17.45
CA THR A 7 23.40 -0.10 16.21
C THR A 7 24.80 -0.29 15.65
N GLU A 8 25.80 -0.28 16.53
CA GLU A 8 27.20 -0.55 16.17
C GLU A 8 27.39 -2.00 15.73
N VAL A 9 26.69 -2.95 16.37
CA VAL A 9 26.70 -4.36 15.96
C VAL A 9 26.07 -4.53 14.57
N THR A 10 24.94 -3.88 14.28
CA THR A 10 24.31 -3.97 12.95
C THR A 10 25.18 -3.41 11.84
N GLU A 11 25.87 -2.29 12.09
CA GLU A 11 26.79 -1.67 11.13
C GLU A 11 28.05 -2.52 10.95
N ARG A 12 28.66 -2.99 12.06
CA ARG A 12 29.91 -3.74 12.05
C ARG A 12 29.81 -5.10 11.36
N PHE A 13 28.66 -5.76 11.48
CA PHE A 13 28.48 -7.13 10.99
C PHE A 13 27.52 -7.24 9.79
N ALA A 14 27.01 -6.11 9.29
CA ALA A 14 26.03 -6.06 8.20
C ALA A 14 24.82 -6.99 8.40
N VAL A 15 24.39 -7.13 9.66
CA VAL A 15 23.20 -7.91 10.06
C VAL A 15 22.12 -6.95 10.50
N SER A 16 20.88 -7.20 10.09
CA SER A 16 19.78 -6.31 10.48
C SER A 16 19.50 -6.40 11.99
N SER A 17 19.00 -5.32 12.60
CA SER A 17 18.56 -5.37 14.00
C SER A 17 17.43 -6.39 14.21
N ARG A 18 16.68 -6.73 13.15
CA ARG A 18 15.67 -7.80 13.17
C ARG A 18 16.33 -9.17 13.30
N THR A 19 17.42 -9.41 12.58
CA THR A 19 18.22 -10.64 12.65
C THR A 19 18.81 -10.86 14.03
N LEU A 20 19.38 -9.81 14.66
CA LEU A 20 19.90 -9.90 16.03
C LEU A 20 18.81 -10.24 17.05
N ARG A 21 17.62 -9.63 16.93
CA ARG A 21 16.48 -9.95 17.79
C ARG A 21 15.92 -11.35 17.56
N TYR A 22 15.95 -11.83 16.32
CA TYR A 22 15.57 -13.21 16.02
C TYR A 22 16.54 -14.19 16.68
N TYR A 23 17.85 -13.93 16.64
CA TYR A 23 18.83 -14.73 17.36
C TYR A 23 18.63 -14.69 18.88
N GLU A 24 18.21 -13.56 19.45
CA GLU A 24 17.78 -13.50 20.86
C GLU A 24 16.53 -14.36 21.12
N GLN A 25 15.52 -14.27 20.25
CA GLN A 25 14.25 -14.98 20.39
C GLN A 25 14.44 -16.50 20.36
N VAL A 26 15.37 -16.98 19.54
CA VAL A 26 15.66 -18.41 19.41
C VAL A 26 16.80 -18.88 20.33
N GLY A 27 17.20 -18.06 21.32
CA GLY A 27 18.17 -18.45 22.36
C GLY A 27 19.64 -18.49 21.93
N LEU A 28 19.97 -17.93 20.76
CA LEU A 28 21.33 -17.92 20.21
C LEU A 28 22.19 -16.75 20.69
N LEU A 29 21.57 -15.65 21.13
CA LEU A 29 22.25 -14.48 21.68
C LEU A 29 21.49 -13.95 22.89
N GLU A 30 22.22 -13.29 23.78
CA GLU A 30 21.67 -12.54 24.89
C GLU A 30 22.12 -11.07 24.78
N SER A 31 21.31 -10.16 25.33
CA SER A 31 21.72 -8.76 25.44
C SER A 31 21.53 -8.23 26.84
N VAL A 32 22.44 -7.33 27.22
CA VAL A 32 22.42 -6.63 28.49
C VAL A 32 21.83 -5.23 28.27
N ARG A 33 21.12 -4.73 29.28
CA ARG A 33 20.68 -3.32 29.34
C ARG A 33 21.26 -2.66 30.58
N PRO A 34 22.35 -1.89 30.44
CA PRO A 34 22.92 -1.15 31.56
C PRO A 34 21.89 -0.20 32.20
N PRO A 35 21.90 -0.04 33.53
CA PRO A 35 21.03 0.90 34.20
C PRO A 35 21.41 2.31 33.73
N LEU A 36 20.50 2.98 33.00
CA LEU A 36 20.58 4.30 32.32
C LEU A 36 20.51 4.23 30.79
N GLU A 37 20.60 3.06 30.17
CA GLU A 37 20.53 2.91 28.71
C GLU A 37 19.26 2.21 28.23
N LYS A 38 18.64 2.76 27.18
CA LYS A 38 17.42 2.19 26.56
C LYS A 38 17.71 1.15 25.47
N TYR A 39 18.96 1.08 25.03
CA TYR A 39 19.41 0.21 23.95
C TYR A 39 19.91 -1.13 24.48
N ARG A 40 19.87 -2.14 23.60
CA ARG A 40 20.52 -3.43 23.84
C ARG A 40 22.02 -3.27 23.62
N PHE A 41 22.77 -3.85 24.53
CA PHE A 41 24.20 -3.98 24.42
C PHE A 41 24.56 -5.46 24.40
N TYR A 42 25.56 -5.80 23.61
CA TYR A 42 26.12 -7.14 23.54
C TYR A 42 27.50 -7.07 24.18
N ASP A 43 27.78 -7.98 25.09
CA ASP A 43 29.12 -8.16 25.64
C ASP A 43 30.03 -8.90 24.64
N ASP A 44 31.31 -8.97 24.97
CA ASP A 44 32.31 -9.61 24.13
C ASP A 44 31.97 -11.09 23.82
N GLU A 45 31.32 -11.79 24.74
CA GLU A 45 30.88 -13.18 24.56
C GLU A 45 29.80 -13.28 23.49
N ASN A 46 28.77 -12.44 23.56
CA ASN A 46 27.71 -12.37 22.56
C ASN A 46 28.20 -11.87 21.21
N ILE A 47 29.20 -10.98 21.19
CA ILE A 47 29.84 -10.54 19.94
C ILE A 47 30.63 -11.68 19.30
N SER A 48 31.39 -12.45 20.08
CA SER A 48 32.08 -13.65 19.61
C SER A 48 31.10 -14.71 19.11
N ARG A 49 30.00 -14.94 19.84
CA ARG A 49 28.94 -15.86 19.46
C ARG A 49 28.24 -15.42 18.18
N LEU A 50 27.96 -14.12 18.02
CA LEU A 50 27.41 -13.56 16.79
C LEU A 50 28.36 -13.77 15.60
N GLN A 51 29.67 -13.57 15.78
CA GLN A 51 30.65 -13.87 14.73
C GLN A 51 30.59 -15.33 14.30
N GLN A 52 30.53 -16.25 15.27
CA GLN A 52 30.39 -17.69 15.00
C GLN A 52 29.09 -17.98 14.24
N ILE A 53 27.95 -17.42 14.67
CA ILE A 53 26.65 -17.56 13.98
C ILE A 53 26.75 -17.03 12.55
N ILE A 54 27.36 -15.87 12.33
CA ILE A 54 27.53 -15.30 10.98
C ILE A 54 28.38 -16.21 10.11
N VAL A 55 29.47 -16.78 10.64
CA VAL A 55 30.32 -17.72 9.91
C VAL A 55 29.51 -18.96 9.52
N LEU A 56 28.79 -19.57 10.46
CA LEU A 56 27.93 -20.74 10.21
C LEU A 56 26.83 -20.41 9.19
N ARG A 57 26.23 -19.23 9.26
CA ARG A 57 25.22 -18.76 8.28
C ARG A 57 25.82 -18.49 6.91
N LYS A 58 27.04 -17.97 6.82
CA LYS A 58 27.78 -17.83 5.55
C LYS A 58 28.16 -19.18 4.95
N MET A 59 28.36 -20.20 5.78
CA MET A 59 28.50 -21.61 5.37
C MET A 59 27.15 -22.29 5.06
N GLN A 60 26.05 -21.52 5.03
CA GLN A 60 24.68 -21.97 4.76
C GLN A 60 24.13 -22.98 5.77
N ILE A 61 24.65 -23.00 7.01
CA ILE A 61 24.10 -23.84 8.08
C ILE A 61 22.74 -23.28 8.51
N PRO A 62 21.65 -24.07 8.53
CA PRO A 62 20.34 -23.65 9.00
C PRO A 62 20.34 -23.18 10.45
N ILE A 63 19.50 -22.19 10.78
CA ILE A 63 19.40 -21.67 12.17
C ILE A 63 19.00 -22.79 13.16
N LYS A 64 18.12 -23.71 12.75
CA LYS A 64 17.75 -24.89 13.55
C LYS A 64 18.96 -25.74 13.98
N ASP A 65 19.96 -25.85 13.11
CA ASP A 65 21.15 -26.65 13.39
C ASP A 65 22.15 -25.85 14.22
N ILE A 66 22.23 -24.53 14.00
CA ILE A 66 23.00 -23.62 14.86
C ILE A 66 22.47 -23.66 16.30
N ILE A 67 21.14 -23.70 16.50
CA ILE A 67 20.52 -23.87 17.82
C ILE A 67 20.99 -25.17 18.46
N ARG A 68 20.86 -26.31 17.76
CA ARG A 68 21.32 -27.62 18.25
C ARG A 68 22.81 -27.65 18.58
N ILE A 69 23.65 -26.98 17.79
CA ILE A 69 25.09 -26.87 18.02
C ILE A 69 25.37 -26.19 19.37
N TYR A 70 24.63 -25.14 19.72
CA TYR A 70 24.81 -24.44 20.99
C TYR A 70 24.07 -25.08 22.17
N GLU A 71 23.04 -25.90 21.93
CA GLU A 71 22.37 -26.68 22.97
C GLU A 71 23.17 -27.95 23.35
N SER A 72 24.05 -28.42 22.48
CA SER A 72 24.91 -29.58 22.72
C SER A 72 26.32 -29.16 23.16
N ASN A 73 26.87 -29.81 24.19
CA ASN A 73 28.29 -29.66 24.56
C ASN A 73 29.24 -30.55 23.74
N ASP A 74 28.74 -31.17 22.66
CA ASP A 74 29.48 -32.15 21.88
C ASP A 74 29.79 -31.62 20.47
N MET A 75 31.08 -31.58 20.12
CA MET A 75 31.55 -31.22 18.80
C MET A 75 31.01 -32.16 17.71
N SER A 76 30.51 -33.34 18.07
CA SER A 76 29.85 -34.27 17.14
C SER A 76 28.65 -33.65 16.42
N VAL A 77 27.87 -32.76 17.07
CA VAL A 77 26.69 -32.12 16.46
C VAL A 77 27.10 -31.09 15.40
N LEU A 78 28.15 -30.33 15.68
CA LEU A 78 28.75 -29.41 14.69
C LEU A 78 29.35 -30.17 13.52
N VAL A 79 30.13 -31.22 13.79
CA VAL A 79 30.70 -32.08 12.76
C VAL A 79 29.59 -32.71 11.92
N GLN A 80 28.51 -33.21 12.53
CA GLN A 80 27.38 -33.78 11.80
C GLN A 80 26.66 -32.73 10.96
N SER A 81 26.48 -31.50 11.45
CA SER A 81 25.89 -30.41 10.67
C SER A 81 26.77 -30.05 9.45
N PHE A 82 28.09 -30.05 9.62
CA PHE A 82 29.04 -29.85 8.52
C PHE A 82 29.07 -31.02 7.55
N VAL A 83 29.06 -32.27 8.04
CA VAL A 83 28.98 -33.47 7.19
C VAL A 83 27.69 -33.46 6.39
N ASN A 84 26.54 -33.21 7.02
CA ASN A 84 25.25 -33.10 6.32
C ASN A 84 25.27 -31.98 5.27
N ARG A 85 25.90 -30.83 5.57
CA ARG A 85 26.01 -29.74 4.61
C ARG A 85 26.99 -30.08 3.49
N MET A 86 28.11 -30.73 3.79
CA MET A 86 29.07 -31.23 2.79
C MET A 86 28.40 -32.27 1.90
N GLU A 87 27.67 -33.23 2.44
CA GLU A 87 26.90 -34.21 1.67
C GLU A 87 25.84 -33.52 0.80
N ALA A 88 25.14 -32.50 1.32
CA ALA A 88 24.20 -31.73 0.52
C ALA A 88 24.91 -30.97 -0.62
N ILE A 89 26.07 -30.37 -0.35
CA ILE A 89 26.91 -29.70 -1.36
C ILE A 89 27.45 -30.72 -2.37
N ASP A 90 27.91 -31.89 -1.93
CA ASP A 90 28.43 -32.94 -2.78
C ASP A 90 27.33 -33.51 -3.66
N ASN A 91 26.11 -33.67 -3.13
CA ASN A 91 24.93 -34.02 -3.91
C ASN A 91 24.60 -32.96 -4.95
N GLU A 92 24.66 -31.67 -4.59
CA GLU A 92 24.46 -30.54 -5.52
C GLU A 92 25.56 -30.51 -6.59
N ILE A 93 26.82 -30.74 -6.21
CA ILE A 93 27.98 -30.85 -7.12
C ILE A 93 27.82 -32.05 -8.05
N ASN A 94 27.38 -33.20 -7.54
CA ASN A 94 27.14 -34.41 -8.35
C ASN A 94 26.02 -34.13 -9.36
N THR A 95 24.92 -33.54 -8.92
CA THR A 95 23.78 -33.15 -9.77
C THR A 95 24.22 -32.14 -10.85
N LEU A 96 24.99 -31.12 -10.49
CA LEU A 96 25.56 -30.15 -11.43
C LEU A 96 26.60 -30.77 -12.37
N SER A 97 27.37 -31.75 -11.89
CA SER A 97 28.38 -32.46 -12.69
C SER A 97 27.73 -33.40 -13.70
N GLU A 98 26.65 -34.08 -13.30
CA GLU A 98 25.81 -34.87 -14.20
C GLU A 98 25.18 -33.98 -15.28
N LEU A 99 24.57 -32.84 -14.89
CA LEU A 99 24.03 -31.87 -15.85
C LEU A 99 25.11 -31.34 -16.79
N LYS A 100 26.30 -31.03 -16.27
CA LYS A 100 27.45 -30.60 -17.09
C LYS A 100 27.93 -31.71 -18.04
N SER A 101 27.96 -32.96 -17.61
CA SER A 101 28.27 -34.11 -18.47
C SER A 101 27.26 -34.19 -19.61
N TYR A 102 25.97 -34.08 -19.29
CA TYR A 102 24.91 -34.08 -20.29
C TYR A 102 25.01 -32.93 -21.27
N LEU A 103 25.27 -31.71 -20.82
CA LEU A 103 25.51 -30.57 -21.71
C LEU A 103 26.71 -30.81 -22.62
N ASN A 104 27.77 -31.45 -22.11
CA ASN A 104 28.97 -31.74 -22.87
C ASN A 104 28.73 -32.87 -23.90
N ASP A 105 28.00 -33.91 -23.54
CA ASP A 105 27.60 -35.00 -24.43
C ASP A 105 26.69 -34.48 -25.55
N PHE A 106 25.75 -33.60 -25.20
CA PHE A 106 24.86 -32.93 -26.13
C PHE A 106 25.63 -32.02 -27.09
N LEU A 107 26.57 -31.22 -26.59
CA LEU A 107 27.44 -30.36 -27.39
C LEU A 107 28.35 -31.18 -28.32
N ASN A 108 28.91 -32.29 -27.84
CA ASN A 108 29.70 -33.22 -28.65
C ASN A 108 28.87 -33.85 -29.76
N ALA A 109 27.62 -34.25 -29.47
CA ALA A 109 26.70 -34.76 -30.49
C ALA A 109 26.35 -33.68 -31.53
N MET A 110 26.08 -32.45 -31.10
CA MET A 110 25.85 -31.32 -32.02
C MET A 110 27.06 -31.09 -32.95
N MET A 111 28.28 -31.11 -32.42
CA MET A 111 29.51 -30.94 -33.20
C MET A 111 29.76 -32.11 -34.15
N LYS A 112 29.61 -33.36 -33.68
CA LYS A 112 29.79 -34.59 -34.48
C LYS A 112 28.83 -34.67 -35.66
N HIS A 113 27.62 -34.16 -35.49
CA HIS A 113 26.56 -34.21 -36.50
C HIS A 113 26.37 -32.89 -37.27
N GLY A 114 27.21 -31.88 -37.03
CA GLY A 114 27.19 -30.62 -37.77
C GLY A 114 25.89 -29.83 -37.60
N ILE A 115 25.24 -29.94 -36.43
CA ILE A 115 23.96 -29.26 -36.16
C ILE A 115 24.23 -27.79 -35.84
N THR A 116 23.70 -26.90 -36.69
CA THR A 116 23.89 -25.43 -36.58
C THR A 116 22.59 -24.66 -36.41
N GLN A 117 21.44 -25.34 -36.43
CA GLN A 117 20.11 -24.75 -36.37
C GLN A 117 19.32 -25.32 -35.18
N ILE A 118 18.69 -24.45 -34.39
CA ILE A 118 17.88 -24.79 -33.20
C ILE A 118 16.75 -25.78 -33.55
N SER A 119 16.18 -25.71 -34.75
CA SER A 119 15.09 -26.58 -35.22
C SER A 119 15.46 -28.07 -35.30
N ALA A 120 16.75 -28.42 -35.25
CA ALA A 120 17.21 -29.81 -35.28
C ALA A 120 17.46 -30.42 -33.89
N LEU A 121 17.22 -29.66 -32.80
CA LEU A 121 17.37 -30.13 -31.42
C LEU A 121 16.53 -31.37 -31.09
N PRO A 122 15.23 -31.47 -31.46
CA PRO A 122 14.42 -32.65 -31.17
C PRO A 122 14.95 -33.92 -31.87
N LEU A 123 15.43 -33.78 -33.11
CA LEU A 123 16.03 -34.87 -33.89
C LEU A 123 17.40 -35.28 -33.35
N LEU A 124 18.15 -34.35 -32.75
CA LEU A 124 19.38 -34.67 -32.03
C LEU A 124 19.07 -35.47 -30.77
N TYR A 125 18.03 -35.11 -30.02
CA TYR A 125 17.57 -35.84 -28.83
C TYR A 125 17.24 -37.30 -29.14
N GLU A 126 16.32 -37.56 -30.08
CA GLU A 126 15.94 -38.93 -30.47
C GLU A 126 17.15 -39.77 -30.93
N ARG A 127 18.10 -39.12 -31.61
CA ARG A 127 19.27 -39.79 -32.16
C ARG A 127 20.33 -40.06 -31.10
N VAL A 128 20.57 -39.12 -30.18
CA VAL A 128 21.45 -39.27 -29.02
C VAL A 128 20.92 -40.36 -28.10
N GLU A 129 19.63 -40.33 -27.78
CA GLU A 129 18.95 -41.38 -27.02
C GLU A 129 19.14 -42.76 -27.68
N SER A 130 19.00 -42.84 -29.01
CA SER A 130 19.22 -44.09 -29.77
C SER A 130 20.70 -44.55 -29.83
N GLU A 131 21.67 -43.64 -29.82
CA GLU A 131 23.11 -43.95 -29.81
C GLU A 131 23.57 -44.39 -28.41
N PHE A 132 23.01 -43.81 -27.34
CA PHE A 132 23.28 -44.19 -25.95
C PHE A 132 22.68 -45.56 -25.60
N LEU A 133 21.46 -45.87 -26.07
CA LEU A 133 20.85 -47.21 -25.90
C LEU A 133 21.65 -48.35 -26.58
N ARG A 134 22.57 -48.03 -27.51
CA ARG A 134 23.43 -49.02 -28.20
C ARG A 134 24.76 -49.26 -27.50
N ASN A 135 25.19 -48.37 -26.60
CA ASN A 135 26.43 -48.52 -25.86
C ASN A 135 26.10 -49.04 -24.45
N GLU A 136 26.31 -50.33 -24.19
CA GLU A 136 25.98 -51.04 -22.93
C GLU A 136 26.75 -50.55 -21.67
N VAL A 137 27.46 -49.42 -21.73
CA VAL A 137 28.44 -48.97 -20.72
C VAL A 137 27.96 -47.73 -19.94
N GLN A 138 26.87 -47.06 -20.34
CA GLN A 138 26.37 -45.85 -19.67
C GLN A 138 24.84 -45.84 -19.59
N GLU A 139 24.29 -45.34 -18.47
CA GLU A 139 22.84 -45.14 -18.34
C GLU A 139 22.31 -44.18 -19.42
N PRO A 140 21.17 -44.49 -20.06
CA PRO A 140 20.65 -43.71 -21.18
C PRO A 140 20.21 -42.31 -20.75
N PHE A 141 20.48 -41.33 -21.61
CA PHE A 141 20.03 -39.94 -21.49
C PHE A 141 18.53 -39.83 -21.84
N THR A 142 17.66 -39.60 -20.86
CA THR A 142 16.21 -39.48 -21.03
C THR A 142 15.66 -38.13 -20.57
N MET A 143 14.53 -37.70 -21.13
CA MET A 143 13.83 -36.47 -20.74
C MET A 143 13.36 -36.48 -19.29
N GLU A 144 12.94 -37.64 -18.79
CA GLU A 144 12.52 -37.84 -17.40
C GLU A 144 13.68 -37.55 -16.44
N LYS A 145 14.88 -38.06 -16.74
CA LYS A 145 16.07 -37.85 -15.90
C LYS A 145 16.57 -36.41 -15.94
N LEU A 146 16.44 -35.73 -17.08
CA LEU A 146 16.76 -34.30 -17.19
C LEU A 146 15.77 -33.43 -16.38
N SER A 147 14.49 -33.79 -16.40
CA SER A 147 13.46 -33.16 -15.55
C SER A 147 13.75 -33.39 -14.07
N GLU A 148 14.09 -34.62 -13.66
CA GLU A 148 14.45 -34.94 -12.27
C GLU A 148 15.67 -34.15 -11.78
N LEU A 149 16.70 -34.00 -12.62
CA LEU A 149 17.88 -33.19 -12.27
C LEU A 149 17.55 -31.70 -12.17
N SER A 150 16.71 -31.20 -13.08
CA SER A 150 16.22 -29.82 -13.03
C SER A 150 15.39 -29.57 -11.76
N ASP A 151 14.54 -30.51 -11.37
CA ASP A 151 13.72 -30.42 -10.17
C ASP A 151 14.56 -30.50 -8.88
N LYS A 152 15.62 -31.32 -8.86
CA LYS A 152 16.58 -31.40 -7.74
C LYS A 152 17.41 -30.12 -7.57
N LEU A 153 17.67 -29.40 -8.66
CA LEU A 153 18.39 -28.11 -8.67
C LEU A 153 17.45 -26.90 -8.51
N ALA A 154 16.14 -27.12 -8.58
CA ALA A 154 15.16 -26.04 -8.49
C ALA A 154 15.18 -25.42 -7.08
N LYS A 155 15.11 -24.09 -7.03
CA LYS A 155 15.13 -23.34 -5.76
C LYS A 155 14.04 -23.82 -4.80
N PRO A 156 14.26 -23.74 -3.47
CA PRO A 156 13.22 -23.94 -2.48
C PRO A 156 11.99 -23.09 -2.83
N VAL A 157 10.80 -23.68 -2.72
CA VAL A 157 9.55 -23.00 -3.03
C VAL A 157 9.29 -21.97 -1.93
N GLU A 158 9.28 -20.68 -2.28
CA GLU A 158 8.87 -19.62 -1.37
C GLU A 158 7.34 -19.56 -1.36
N ILE A 159 6.76 -19.92 -0.21
CA ILE A 159 5.31 -20.04 -0.05
C ILE A 159 4.80 -18.99 0.91
N ASP A 160 3.84 -18.21 0.45
CA ASP A 160 3.01 -17.34 1.28
C ASP A 160 1.69 -18.03 1.62
N ILE A 161 1.15 -17.78 2.81
CA ILE A 161 -0.18 -18.28 3.18
C ILE A 161 -1.18 -17.14 3.10
N VAL A 162 -2.19 -17.32 2.26
CA VAL A 162 -3.23 -16.33 1.98
C VAL A 162 -4.60 -16.91 2.29
N GLU A 163 -5.44 -16.13 2.96
CA GLU A 163 -6.85 -16.46 3.12
C GLU A 163 -7.66 -15.76 2.01
N LEU A 164 -8.40 -16.54 1.21
CA LEU A 164 -9.39 -16.02 0.29
C LEU A 164 -10.76 -16.06 0.97
N PRO A 165 -11.50 -14.93 1.03
CA PRO A 165 -12.83 -14.93 1.62
C PRO A 165 -13.80 -15.75 0.78
N PRO A 166 -14.92 -16.22 1.37
CA PRO A 166 -16.04 -16.70 0.59
C PRO A 166 -16.51 -15.61 -0.37
N MET A 167 -16.74 -15.96 -1.63
CA MET A 167 -17.12 -15.02 -2.67
C MET A 167 -18.13 -15.63 -3.61
N ARG A 168 -19.07 -14.81 -4.09
CA ARG A 168 -19.90 -15.20 -5.23
C ARG A 168 -19.07 -15.09 -6.48
N VAL A 169 -19.11 -16.12 -7.31
CA VAL A 169 -18.32 -16.19 -8.53
C VAL A 169 -19.18 -16.60 -9.71
N VAL A 170 -18.73 -16.19 -10.89
CA VAL A 170 -19.16 -16.73 -12.17
C VAL A 170 -17.96 -17.36 -12.84
N SER A 171 -18.13 -18.56 -13.40
CA SER A 171 -17.09 -19.25 -14.13
C SER A 171 -17.36 -19.27 -15.63
N SER A 172 -16.34 -19.38 -16.47
CA SER A 172 -16.50 -19.51 -17.93
C SER A 172 -17.24 -20.77 -18.37
N VAL A 173 -17.69 -21.63 -17.44
CA VAL A 173 -18.49 -22.82 -17.73
C VAL A 173 -19.93 -22.40 -18.02
N LEU A 174 -20.46 -22.78 -19.18
CA LEU A 174 -21.86 -22.57 -19.52
C LEU A 174 -22.78 -23.39 -18.62
N SER A 175 -23.85 -22.77 -18.13
CA SER A 175 -24.80 -23.39 -17.19
C SER A 175 -25.52 -24.61 -17.77
N ASP A 176 -25.77 -24.62 -19.09
CA ASP A 176 -26.51 -25.66 -19.80
C ASP A 176 -25.64 -26.85 -20.22
N THR A 177 -24.50 -26.59 -20.85
CA THR A 177 -23.62 -27.61 -21.45
C THR A 177 -22.52 -28.10 -20.50
N GLN A 178 -22.26 -27.37 -19.42
CA GLN A 178 -21.16 -27.64 -18.48
C GLN A 178 -19.78 -27.66 -19.16
N VAL A 179 -19.64 -26.93 -20.28
CA VAL A 179 -18.38 -26.73 -21.01
C VAL A 179 -17.89 -25.30 -20.80
N SER A 180 -16.58 -25.15 -20.63
CA SER A 180 -15.93 -23.83 -20.57
C SER A 180 -15.95 -23.17 -21.96
N ASP A 181 -16.57 -21.99 -22.04
CA ASP A 181 -16.54 -21.08 -23.19
C ASP A 181 -15.87 -19.77 -22.74
N ILE A 182 -14.58 -19.65 -23.04
CA ILE A 182 -13.76 -18.53 -22.56
C ILE A 182 -14.06 -17.27 -23.37
N GLU A 183 -14.20 -17.37 -24.69
CA GLU A 183 -14.48 -16.22 -25.56
C GLU A 183 -15.85 -15.63 -25.24
N GLY A 184 -16.90 -16.46 -25.19
CA GLY A 184 -18.24 -16.00 -24.82
C GLY A 184 -18.30 -15.44 -23.40
N PHE A 185 -17.46 -15.94 -22.48
CA PHE A 185 -17.37 -15.43 -21.12
C PHE A 185 -16.82 -14.01 -21.07
N TRP A 186 -15.76 -13.70 -21.83
CA TRP A 186 -15.22 -12.35 -21.93
C TRP A 186 -16.22 -11.37 -22.54
N ASP A 187 -16.89 -11.78 -23.61
CA ASP A 187 -17.93 -10.98 -24.27
C ASP A 187 -19.07 -10.64 -23.31
N TRP A 188 -19.52 -11.64 -22.54
CA TRP A 188 -20.59 -11.45 -21.57
C TRP A 188 -20.19 -10.57 -20.39
N LEU A 189 -18.99 -10.75 -19.81
CA LEU A 189 -18.49 -9.88 -18.75
C LEU A 189 -18.42 -8.42 -19.22
N SER A 190 -17.97 -8.19 -20.46
CA SER A 190 -17.94 -6.87 -21.09
C SER A 190 -19.35 -6.29 -21.29
N LEU A 191 -20.29 -7.09 -21.79
CA LEU A 191 -21.69 -6.70 -22.00
C LEU A 191 -22.35 -6.26 -20.69
N GLU A 192 -22.17 -7.03 -19.62
CA GLU A 192 -22.73 -6.75 -18.29
C GLU A 192 -21.93 -5.70 -17.50
N GLN A 193 -20.88 -5.11 -18.11
CA GLN A 193 -20.00 -4.11 -17.48
C GLN A 193 -19.37 -4.61 -16.17
N ILE A 194 -19.07 -5.91 -16.10
CA ILE A 194 -18.40 -6.53 -14.96
C ILE A 194 -16.89 -6.31 -15.13
N PRO A 195 -16.22 -5.61 -14.21
CA PRO A 195 -14.80 -5.34 -14.35
C PRO A 195 -13.97 -6.63 -14.37
N PHE A 196 -13.07 -6.75 -15.34
CA PHE A 196 -12.04 -7.77 -15.34
C PHE A 196 -11.10 -7.53 -14.15
N GLY A 197 -10.81 -8.56 -13.35
CA GLY A 197 -9.86 -8.45 -12.25
C GLY A 197 -8.52 -7.87 -12.69
N GLN A 198 -7.90 -7.05 -11.85
CA GLN A 198 -6.53 -6.56 -12.08
C GLN A 198 -5.50 -7.63 -11.66
N PRO A 199 -4.29 -7.64 -12.24
CA PRO A 199 -3.25 -8.58 -11.81
C PRO A 199 -2.99 -8.49 -10.29
N GLY A 200 -3.13 -9.61 -9.57
CA GLY A 200 -2.99 -9.68 -8.11
C GLY A 200 -4.16 -9.14 -7.29
N SER A 201 -5.30 -8.80 -7.92
CA SER A 201 -6.51 -8.30 -7.24
C SER A 201 -7.29 -9.36 -6.46
N ARG A 202 -7.02 -10.64 -6.71
CA ARG A 202 -7.69 -11.81 -6.14
C ARG A 202 -9.19 -11.86 -6.46
N THR A 203 -9.56 -11.36 -7.63
CA THR A 203 -10.95 -11.36 -8.12
C THR A 203 -11.13 -12.17 -9.39
N LEU A 204 -10.06 -12.48 -10.13
CA LEU A 204 -10.09 -13.27 -11.35
C LEU A 204 -9.05 -14.38 -11.22
N PHE A 205 -9.50 -15.61 -11.41
CA PHE A 205 -8.66 -16.80 -11.31
C PHE A 205 -8.84 -17.69 -12.52
N GLU A 206 -7.77 -18.35 -12.91
CA GLU A 206 -7.76 -19.47 -13.83
C GLU A 206 -7.60 -20.77 -13.03
N TYR A 207 -8.25 -21.86 -13.44
CA TYR A 207 -7.93 -23.18 -12.93
C TYR A 207 -8.22 -24.27 -13.96
N GLN A 208 -7.56 -25.42 -13.76
CA GLN A 208 -7.75 -26.57 -14.62
C GLN A 208 -8.80 -27.55 -14.04
N LYS A 209 -9.67 -28.05 -14.91
CA LYS A 209 -10.65 -29.11 -14.60
C LYS A 209 -10.61 -30.17 -15.70
N GLY A 210 -9.87 -31.26 -15.46
CA GLY A 210 -9.51 -32.22 -16.52
C GLY A 210 -8.57 -31.55 -17.53
N ASP A 211 -8.85 -31.70 -18.83
CA ASP A 211 -8.04 -31.06 -19.88
C ASP A 211 -8.53 -29.66 -20.27
N LYS A 212 -9.49 -29.09 -19.52
CA LYS A 212 -10.11 -27.79 -19.82
C LYS A 212 -9.68 -26.72 -18.84
N ILE A 213 -9.42 -25.53 -19.37
CA ILE A 213 -9.16 -24.30 -18.63
C ILE A 213 -10.49 -23.62 -18.29
N VAL A 214 -10.63 -23.16 -17.06
CA VAL A 214 -11.81 -22.43 -16.57
C VAL A 214 -11.37 -21.13 -15.95
N PHE A 215 -11.99 -20.03 -16.37
CA PHE A 215 -11.86 -18.73 -15.71
C PHE A 215 -12.96 -18.58 -14.65
N MET A 216 -12.65 -17.90 -13.57
CA MET A 216 -13.54 -17.64 -12.46
C MET A 216 -13.40 -16.19 -12.01
N GLN A 217 -14.46 -15.41 -12.21
CA GLN A 217 -14.53 -14.00 -11.86
C GLN A 217 -15.43 -13.83 -10.63
N ARG A 218 -14.98 -13.05 -9.65
CA ARG A 218 -15.77 -12.62 -8.49
C ARG A 218 -16.86 -11.65 -8.94
N LEU A 219 -18.04 -11.82 -8.35
CA LEU A 219 -19.20 -10.94 -8.49
C LEU A 219 -19.45 -10.18 -7.17
N ASP A 220 -19.57 -8.87 -7.26
CA ASP A 220 -19.92 -8.03 -6.10
C ASP A 220 -21.43 -7.89 -5.90
N MET A 221 -22.22 -8.07 -6.96
CA MET A 221 -23.69 -7.99 -6.93
C MET A 221 -24.33 -9.25 -7.53
N PRO A 222 -25.54 -9.65 -7.08
CA PRO A 222 -26.29 -10.74 -7.71
C PRO A 222 -26.72 -10.36 -9.14
N ILE A 223 -26.66 -11.33 -10.07
CA ILE A 223 -27.09 -11.16 -11.46
C ILE A 223 -28.34 -12.01 -11.69
N GLU A 224 -29.38 -11.44 -12.30
CA GLU A 224 -30.68 -12.11 -12.50
C GLU A 224 -30.64 -13.18 -13.61
N SER A 225 -29.85 -12.96 -14.67
CA SER A 225 -29.72 -13.88 -15.80
C SER A 225 -28.24 -14.12 -16.15
N CYS A 226 -27.72 -15.27 -15.74
CA CYS A 226 -26.31 -15.68 -15.91
C CYS A 226 -26.28 -16.89 -16.87
N PRO A 227 -25.80 -16.76 -18.13
CA PRO A 227 -25.67 -17.90 -19.06
C PRO A 227 -24.54 -18.84 -18.62
N PHE A 228 -23.64 -18.33 -17.78
CA PHE A 228 -22.51 -19.02 -17.18
C PHE A 228 -22.86 -19.59 -15.80
N LEU A 229 -22.01 -20.48 -15.29
CA LEU A 229 -22.21 -21.13 -14.00
C LEU A 229 -21.82 -20.16 -12.89
N CYS A 230 -22.85 -19.64 -12.22
CA CYS A 230 -22.78 -18.77 -11.07
C CYS A 230 -22.90 -19.62 -9.77
N TYR A 231 -21.97 -19.50 -8.82
CA TYR A 231 -21.99 -20.25 -7.56
C TYR A 231 -21.26 -19.52 -6.43
N ASP A 232 -21.49 -19.94 -5.18
CA ASP A 232 -20.76 -19.42 -4.02
C ASP A 232 -19.46 -20.22 -3.82
N PHE A 233 -18.33 -19.57 -4.05
CA PHE A 233 -17.01 -20.11 -3.75
C PHE A 233 -16.74 -19.98 -2.25
N GLY A 234 -16.48 -21.10 -1.58
CA GLY A 234 -16.36 -21.17 -0.13
C GLY A 234 -15.16 -20.45 0.48
N GLY A 235 -14.20 -20.00 -0.34
CA GLY A 235 -12.95 -19.42 0.16
C GLY A 235 -12.07 -20.46 0.86
N GLY A 236 -11.17 -19.98 1.70
CA GLY A 236 -10.30 -20.84 2.52
C GLY A 236 -8.85 -20.35 2.54
N LEU A 237 -7.98 -21.18 3.11
CA LEU A 237 -6.54 -20.93 3.12
C LEU A 237 -5.90 -21.50 1.86
N PHE A 238 -4.97 -20.74 1.29
CA PHE A 238 -4.22 -21.11 0.10
C PHE A 238 -2.74 -20.86 0.35
N ALA A 239 -1.92 -21.83 -0.05
CA ALA A 239 -0.49 -21.67 -0.23
C ALA A 239 -0.24 -21.01 -1.58
N VAL A 240 0.46 -19.89 -1.59
CA VAL A 240 0.72 -19.07 -2.76
C VAL A 240 2.18 -19.11 -3.11
N CYS A 241 2.50 -19.49 -4.34
CA CYS A 241 3.85 -19.39 -4.89
C CYS A 241 3.82 -18.67 -6.23
N SER A 242 4.77 -17.76 -6.44
CA SER A 242 4.95 -17.13 -7.75
C SER A 242 5.76 -18.00 -8.70
N ALA A 243 5.40 -17.96 -9.98
CA ALA A 243 6.17 -18.55 -11.07
C ALA A 243 6.13 -17.62 -12.29
N PHE A 244 7.02 -17.84 -13.25
CA PHE A 244 6.82 -17.29 -14.58
C PHE A 244 6.06 -18.29 -15.46
N CYS A 245 5.22 -17.82 -16.38
CA CYS A 245 4.37 -18.69 -17.21
C CYS A 245 5.16 -19.67 -18.10
N ASP A 246 6.43 -19.38 -18.38
CA ASP A 246 7.34 -20.22 -19.17
C ASP A 246 8.04 -21.33 -18.34
N GLU A 247 7.82 -21.36 -17.02
CA GLU A 247 8.32 -22.40 -16.13
C GLU A 247 7.36 -23.59 -16.05
N ASN A 248 7.83 -24.74 -15.57
CA ASN A 248 6.98 -25.93 -15.42
C ASN A 248 6.04 -25.77 -14.21
N ILE A 249 4.85 -25.22 -14.47
CA ILE A 249 3.79 -24.97 -13.47
C ILE A 249 3.37 -26.26 -12.76
N GLY A 250 3.30 -27.39 -13.48
CA GLY A 250 2.94 -28.69 -12.89
C GLY A 250 4.00 -29.22 -11.92
N ALA A 251 5.28 -29.11 -12.28
CA ALA A 251 6.38 -29.45 -11.37
C ALA A 251 6.40 -28.54 -10.13
N LEU A 252 6.10 -27.24 -10.32
CA LEU A 252 5.95 -26.32 -9.19
C LEU A 252 4.80 -26.71 -8.27
N GLN A 253 3.63 -27.03 -8.81
CA GLN A 253 2.46 -27.48 -8.03
C GLN A 253 2.81 -28.73 -7.21
N ASN A 254 3.50 -29.71 -7.80
CA ASN A 254 3.93 -30.91 -7.09
C ASN A 254 4.91 -30.59 -5.96
N ARG A 255 5.89 -29.71 -6.18
CA ARG A 255 6.79 -29.24 -5.12
C ARG A 255 6.05 -28.48 -4.02
N MET A 256 5.04 -27.69 -4.38
CA MET A 256 4.17 -27.04 -3.39
C MET A 256 3.44 -28.10 -2.54
N ILE A 257 2.86 -29.13 -3.15
CA ILE A 257 2.20 -30.22 -2.42
C ILE A 257 3.19 -30.90 -1.46
N GLN A 258 4.36 -31.32 -1.96
CA GLN A 258 5.40 -31.99 -1.16
C GLN A 258 5.90 -31.14 0.01
N SER A 259 5.93 -29.81 -0.14
CA SER A 259 6.32 -28.90 0.95
C SER A 259 5.39 -28.94 2.17
N PHE A 260 4.18 -29.50 2.00
CA PHE A 260 3.20 -29.65 3.07
C PHE A 260 3.09 -31.07 3.65
N ASP A 261 3.84 -32.05 3.12
CA ASP A 261 3.80 -33.43 3.65
C ASP A 261 4.27 -33.46 5.12
N ASP A 262 5.41 -32.81 5.39
CA ASP A 262 6.02 -32.71 6.73
C ASP A 262 5.78 -31.35 7.42
N ASN A 263 4.87 -30.52 6.93
CA ASN A 263 4.60 -29.21 7.51
C ASN A 263 3.78 -29.34 8.80
N ALA A 264 4.29 -28.76 9.90
CA ALA A 264 3.67 -28.88 11.23
C ALA A 264 2.34 -28.12 11.37
N GLY A 265 2.14 -27.03 10.62
CA GLY A 265 0.99 -26.13 10.81
C GLY A 265 -0.12 -26.31 9.78
N PHE A 266 0.21 -26.78 8.59
CA PHE A 266 -0.70 -26.81 7.44
C PHE A 266 -0.56 -28.10 6.65
N GLU A 267 -1.63 -28.52 6.03
CA GLU A 267 -1.67 -29.64 5.10
C GLU A 267 -2.49 -29.27 3.87
N VAL A 268 -2.26 -29.95 2.76
CA VAL A 268 -3.06 -29.76 1.54
C VAL A 268 -4.51 -30.18 1.81
N ASP A 269 -5.47 -29.36 1.41
CA ASP A 269 -6.87 -29.62 1.70
C ASP A 269 -7.50 -30.59 0.67
N PHE A 270 -7.28 -31.88 0.90
CA PHE A 270 -7.91 -32.95 0.13
C PHE A 270 -9.31 -33.30 0.64
N LEU A 271 -10.21 -33.64 -0.30
CA LEU A 271 -11.47 -34.32 -0.08
C LEU A 271 -11.25 -35.84 0.08
N HIS A 272 -12.23 -36.54 0.64
CA HIS A 272 -12.17 -38.00 0.87
C HIS A 272 -11.95 -38.83 -0.41
N ASN A 273 -12.25 -38.28 -1.58
CA ASN A 273 -12.04 -38.93 -2.89
C ASN A 273 -10.63 -38.69 -3.47
N GLY A 274 -9.74 -38.02 -2.73
CA GLY A 274 -8.38 -37.69 -3.15
C GLY A 274 -8.27 -36.41 -4.00
N ASN A 275 -9.38 -35.79 -4.39
CA ASN A 275 -9.35 -34.51 -5.10
C ASN A 275 -9.11 -33.35 -4.13
N LEU A 276 -8.51 -32.27 -4.61
CA LEU A 276 -8.40 -31.03 -3.84
C LEU A 276 -9.80 -30.44 -3.55
N ARG A 277 -9.96 -29.78 -2.39
CA ARG A 277 -11.18 -29.07 -2.00
C ARG A 277 -11.58 -28.02 -3.04
N HIS A 278 -10.59 -27.32 -3.58
CA HIS A 278 -10.68 -26.42 -4.73
C HIS A 278 -9.61 -26.81 -5.74
N SER A 279 -9.82 -26.58 -7.04
CA SER A 279 -8.70 -26.69 -7.99
C SER A 279 -7.60 -25.69 -7.59
N THR A 280 -6.35 -25.99 -7.92
CA THR A 280 -5.27 -25.00 -7.78
C THR A 280 -5.60 -23.82 -8.68
N LEU A 281 -5.72 -22.64 -8.08
CA LEU A 281 -6.05 -21.42 -8.79
C LEU A 281 -4.76 -20.76 -9.29
N ILE A 282 -4.84 -20.07 -10.41
CA ILE A 282 -3.75 -19.33 -11.02
C ILE A 282 -4.24 -17.89 -11.20
N GLU A 283 -3.39 -16.93 -10.89
CA GLU A 283 -3.67 -15.51 -11.06
C GLU A 283 -2.46 -14.82 -11.69
N SER A 284 -2.68 -14.03 -12.75
CA SER A 284 -1.62 -13.17 -13.29
C SER A 284 -1.27 -12.06 -12.31
N VAL A 285 0.02 -11.75 -12.18
CA VAL A 285 0.54 -10.68 -11.32
C VAL A 285 1.53 -9.80 -12.07
N TYR A 286 1.80 -8.62 -11.53
CA TYR A 286 2.81 -7.73 -12.11
C TYR A 286 4.18 -8.42 -12.15
N SER A 287 4.70 -8.54 -13.36
CA SER A 287 6.06 -9.03 -13.58
C SER A 287 7.06 -7.88 -13.44
N PRO A 288 8.12 -8.05 -12.63
CA PRO A 288 9.24 -7.11 -12.62
C PRO A 288 10.12 -7.22 -13.88
N ASP A 289 9.95 -8.29 -14.67
CA ASP A 289 10.59 -8.49 -15.96
C ASP A 289 9.59 -8.20 -17.07
N SER A 290 9.80 -7.12 -17.83
CA SER A 290 8.90 -6.68 -18.90
C SER A 290 8.75 -7.67 -20.05
N LYS A 291 9.55 -8.76 -20.08
CA LYS A 291 9.53 -9.78 -21.14
C LYS A 291 8.89 -11.11 -20.73
N ARG A 292 8.64 -11.32 -19.44
CA ARG A 292 8.10 -12.59 -18.93
C ARG A 292 6.83 -12.33 -18.15
N GLU A 293 5.77 -13.08 -18.45
CA GLU A 293 4.55 -13.02 -17.65
C GLU A 293 4.75 -13.77 -16.33
N LYS A 294 4.24 -13.19 -15.24
CA LYS A 294 4.35 -13.74 -13.90
C LYS A 294 2.97 -14.09 -13.37
N ILE A 295 2.87 -15.24 -12.73
CA ILE A 295 1.64 -15.77 -12.14
C ILE A 295 1.87 -16.15 -10.67
N ASN A 296 0.78 -16.23 -9.93
CA ASN A 296 0.69 -16.83 -8.61
C ASN A 296 -0.17 -18.10 -8.68
N LEU A 297 0.34 -19.21 -8.16
CA LEU A 297 -0.40 -20.44 -7.96
C LEU A 297 -0.94 -20.46 -6.54
N PHE A 298 -2.22 -20.77 -6.37
CA PHE A 298 -2.92 -20.90 -5.09
C PHE A 298 -3.33 -22.36 -4.90
N LEU A 299 -2.54 -23.08 -4.10
CA LEU A 299 -2.85 -24.45 -3.70
C LEU A 299 -3.71 -24.41 -2.43
N PRO A 300 -4.92 -24.99 -2.41
CA PRO A 300 -5.74 -24.98 -1.20
C PRO A 300 -5.09 -25.80 -0.10
N ILE A 301 -5.02 -25.19 1.08
CA ILE A 301 -4.49 -25.80 2.29
C ILE A 301 -5.51 -25.64 3.42
N LYS A 302 -5.35 -26.44 4.46
CA LYS A 302 -6.03 -26.26 5.73
C LYS A 302 -5.02 -26.30 6.86
N ARG A 303 -5.41 -25.75 8.00
CA ARG A 303 -4.60 -25.89 9.22
C ARG A 303 -4.60 -27.36 9.62
N ARG A 304 -3.41 -27.93 9.79
CA ARG A 304 -3.27 -29.26 10.38
C ARG A 304 -3.80 -29.18 11.81
N LYS A 305 -4.54 -30.21 12.25
CA LYS A 305 -4.90 -30.32 13.67
C LYS A 305 -3.60 -30.49 14.44
N LEU A 306 -3.39 -29.63 15.44
CA LEU A 306 -2.23 -29.73 16.32
C LEU A 306 -2.21 -31.13 16.97
N ASP A 307 -1.09 -31.84 16.84
CA ASP A 307 -0.88 -33.07 17.60
C ASP A 307 -0.57 -32.68 19.05
N PHE A 308 -1.29 -33.30 20.00
CA PHE A 308 -1.06 -33.04 21.42
C PHE A 308 0.31 -33.56 21.88
N GLY A 309 0.92 -34.52 21.16
CA GLY A 309 2.27 -35.02 21.45
C GLY A 309 3.40 -34.00 21.24
N ASP A 310 3.15 -32.92 20.49
CA ASP A 310 4.13 -31.88 20.20
C ASP A 310 4.22 -30.80 21.31
N PHE A 311 3.34 -30.85 22.31
CA PHE A 311 3.26 -29.85 23.39
C PHE A 311 3.69 -30.44 24.73
N GLU A 312 4.35 -29.62 25.56
CA GLU A 312 4.65 -29.99 26.94
C GLU A 312 3.35 -30.25 27.74
N GLU A 313 3.38 -31.21 28.66
CA GLU A 313 2.26 -31.45 29.57
C GLU A 313 2.07 -30.27 30.53
N PHE A 314 0.81 -29.99 30.88
CA PHE A 314 0.49 -28.96 31.86
C PHE A 314 0.94 -29.38 33.27
N GLU A 315 1.16 -28.43 34.17
CA GLU A 315 1.54 -28.68 35.55
C GLU A 315 0.33 -28.55 36.49
N GLN A 316 0.13 -29.52 37.38
CA GLN A 316 -0.89 -29.43 38.42
C GLN A 316 -0.36 -28.67 39.64
N VAL A 317 -1.06 -27.62 40.06
CA VAL A 317 -0.71 -26.84 41.24
C VAL A 317 -1.48 -27.34 42.45
N ARG A 318 -0.77 -27.66 43.53
CA ARG A 318 -1.35 -28.06 44.82
C ARG A 318 -1.21 -26.91 45.82
N ASN A 319 -2.16 -26.81 46.76
CA ASN A 319 -2.15 -25.82 47.87
C ASN A 319 -2.27 -24.34 47.46
N ILE A 320 -3.03 -24.05 46.41
CA ILE A 320 -3.39 -22.68 46.02
C ILE A 320 -4.79 -22.33 46.55
N SER A 321 -5.00 -21.09 47.01
CA SER A 321 -6.31 -20.66 47.53
C SER A 321 -7.24 -20.16 46.43
N ALA A 322 -8.56 -20.28 46.65
CA ALA A 322 -9.56 -19.74 45.73
C ALA A 322 -9.40 -18.22 45.54
N GLU A 323 -9.11 -17.49 46.61
CA GLU A 323 -8.87 -16.05 46.59
C GLU A 323 -7.69 -15.66 45.68
N GLU A 324 -6.60 -16.43 45.72
CA GLU A 324 -5.43 -16.19 44.90
C GLU A 324 -5.73 -16.37 43.40
N ILE A 325 -6.42 -17.45 43.03
CA ILE A 325 -6.82 -17.72 41.64
C ILE A 325 -7.77 -16.62 41.14
N LEU A 326 -8.74 -16.20 41.96
CA LEU A 326 -9.71 -15.17 41.60
C LEU A 326 -9.05 -13.79 41.43
N ARG A 327 -8.06 -13.46 42.27
CA ARG A 327 -7.27 -12.22 42.15
C ARG A 327 -6.50 -12.16 40.84
N GLU A 328 -6.04 -13.31 40.35
CA GLU A 328 -5.29 -13.42 39.10
C GLU A 328 -6.18 -13.59 37.84
N THR A 329 -7.50 -13.63 38.01
CA THR A 329 -8.47 -13.74 36.92
C THR A 329 -9.44 -12.54 36.90
N PRO A 330 -8.94 -11.32 36.62
CA PRO A 330 -9.77 -10.13 36.62
C PRO A 330 -10.87 -10.22 35.55
N VAL A 331 -12.12 -9.97 35.95
CA VAL A 331 -13.27 -9.95 35.04
C VAL A 331 -13.24 -8.68 34.18
N LEU A 332 -13.38 -8.84 32.86
CA LEU A 332 -13.60 -7.75 31.92
C LEU A 332 -15.08 -7.38 31.85
N ARG A 333 -15.93 -8.40 31.70
CA ARG A 333 -17.37 -8.25 31.60
C ARG A 333 -18.07 -9.44 32.21
N GLU A 334 -19.11 -9.17 32.98
CA GLU A 334 -19.96 -10.19 33.62
C GLU A 334 -21.34 -10.20 32.96
N TYR A 335 -21.88 -11.40 32.77
CA TYR A 335 -23.21 -11.67 32.24
C TYR A 335 -23.98 -12.52 33.26
N ASN A 336 -25.03 -11.96 33.84
CA ASN A 336 -26.00 -12.72 34.61
C ASN A 336 -27.00 -13.34 33.62
N VAL A 337 -27.08 -14.66 33.56
CA VAL A 337 -27.97 -15.35 32.63
C VAL A 337 -29.41 -15.18 33.09
N ASP A 338 -30.24 -14.67 32.20
CA ASP A 338 -31.68 -14.53 32.41
C ASP A 338 -32.36 -15.85 32.05
N PHE A 339 -32.89 -16.57 33.04
CA PHE A 339 -33.50 -17.88 32.85
C PHE A 339 -34.69 -17.87 31.89
N HIS A 340 -35.38 -16.74 31.71
CA HIS A 340 -36.46 -16.64 30.72
C HIS A 340 -35.95 -16.55 29.27
N LYS A 341 -34.65 -16.34 29.07
CA LYS A 341 -34.02 -16.22 27.74
C LYS A 341 -33.18 -17.44 27.35
N ILE A 342 -33.10 -18.46 28.21
CA ILE A 342 -32.42 -19.72 27.89
C ILE A 342 -33.18 -20.43 26.76
N THR A 343 -32.45 -21.02 25.82
CA THR A 343 -33.03 -21.82 24.72
C THR A 343 -32.77 -23.30 24.97
N PRO A 344 -33.79 -24.10 25.28
CA PRO A 344 -33.68 -25.56 25.31
C PRO A 344 -33.35 -26.13 23.94
N ILE A 345 -32.46 -27.12 23.88
CA ILE A 345 -32.06 -27.83 22.66
C ILE A 345 -32.42 -29.32 22.81
N TYR A 346 -33.14 -29.86 21.83
CA TYR A 346 -33.67 -31.23 21.81
C TYR A 346 -34.68 -31.56 22.92
N ASP A 347 -35.51 -30.57 23.29
CA ASP A 347 -36.68 -30.72 24.17
C ASP A 347 -36.40 -31.36 25.57
N PRO A 348 -35.46 -30.83 26.38
CA PRO A 348 -35.37 -31.19 27.80
C PRO A 348 -36.55 -30.61 28.61
N HIS A 349 -36.72 -31.08 29.85
CA HIS A 349 -37.57 -30.36 30.81
C HIS A 349 -36.83 -29.12 31.27
N TYR A 350 -37.47 -27.96 31.12
CA TYR A 350 -36.95 -26.68 31.58
C TYR A 350 -38.10 -25.76 31.97
N GLU A 351 -38.13 -25.34 33.23
CA GLU A 351 -39.18 -24.47 33.77
C GLU A 351 -38.59 -23.42 34.72
N VAL A 352 -39.01 -22.17 34.58
CA VAL A 352 -38.64 -21.11 35.54
C VAL A 352 -39.76 -20.99 36.58
N LEU A 353 -39.42 -21.29 37.82
CA LEU A 353 -40.33 -21.34 38.95
C LEU A 353 -40.72 -19.93 39.43
N GLU A 354 -41.80 -19.81 40.19
CA GLU A 354 -42.29 -18.53 40.74
C GLU A 354 -41.27 -17.82 41.64
N ASN A 355 -40.37 -18.58 42.29
CA ASN A 355 -39.31 -18.04 43.13
C ASN A 355 -38.10 -17.50 42.32
N GLY A 356 -38.12 -17.63 40.99
CA GLY A 356 -37.07 -17.20 40.08
C GLY A 356 -35.96 -18.23 39.85
N GLU A 357 -36.03 -19.42 40.45
CA GLU A 357 -35.10 -20.53 40.18
C GLU A 357 -35.53 -21.28 38.91
N ALA A 358 -34.59 -21.92 38.21
CA ALA A 358 -34.86 -22.70 37.01
C ALA A 358 -34.68 -24.20 37.25
N GLU A 359 -35.72 -24.98 36.99
CA GLU A 359 -35.71 -26.43 37.04
C GLU A 359 -35.27 -27.01 35.69
N PHE A 360 -34.39 -28.01 35.72
CA PHE A 360 -33.85 -28.66 34.53
C PHE A 360 -33.70 -30.18 34.69
N ILE A 361 -34.16 -30.93 33.68
CA ILE A 361 -33.95 -32.38 33.55
C ILE A 361 -33.63 -32.70 32.08
N ALA A 362 -32.44 -33.27 31.83
CA ALA A 362 -31.99 -33.61 30.49
C ALA A 362 -32.43 -35.02 30.03
N TRP A 363 -32.52 -35.99 30.94
CA TRP A 363 -32.66 -37.45 30.71
C TRP A 363 -31.51 -38.11 29.95
N ILE A 364 -31.01 -37.49 28.87
CA ILE A 364 -29.87 -37.95 28.07
C ILE A 364 -28.95 -36.76 27.72
N SER A 365 -27.66 -37.05 27.51
CA SER A 365 -26.62 -36.04 27.28
C SER A 365 -26.82 -35.16 26.05
N ALA A 366 -27.60 -35.62 25.06
CA ALA A 366 -27.90 -34.82 23.87
C ALA A 366 -28.82 -33.62 24.19
N ARG A 367 -29.66 -33.68 25.24
CA ARG A 367 -30.59 -32.60 25.59
C ARG A 367 -29.90 -31.59 26.51
N MET A 368 -29.93 -30.32 26.13
CA MET A 368 -29.12 -29.29 26.77
C MET A 368 -29.78 -27.92 26.73
N LEU A 369 -29.19 -26.96 27.42
CA LEU A 369 -29.60 -25.56 27.49
C LEU A 369 -28.56 -24.68 26.81
N ASN A 370 -28.98 -23.81 25.91
CA ASN A 370 -28.16 -22.71 25.42
C ASN A 370 -28.42 -21.48 26.29
N THR A 371 -27.37 -21.01 26.96
CA THR A 371 -27.44 -19.81 27.80
C THR A 371 -27.60 -18.50 26.99
N ASN A 372 -27.37 -18.56 25.67
CA ASN A 372 -27.33 -17.42 24.75
C ASN A 372 -26.27 -16.36 25.12
N VAL A 373 -25.28 -16.73 25.94
CA VAL A 373 -24.11 -15.91 26.25
C VAL A 373 -22.89 -16.53 25.59
N ALA A 374 -22.19 -15.74 24.77
CA ALA A 374 -20.96 -16.14 24.09
C ALA A 374 -19.74 -15.42 24.66
N VAL A 375 -18.67 -16.18 24.90
CA VAL A 375 -17.39 -15.68 25.44
C VAL A 375 -16.19 -16.26 24.69
N LYS A 376 -15.04 -15.63 24.82
CA LYS A 376 -13.74 -16.12 24.32
C LYS A 376 -12.92 -16.67 25.50
N ILE A 377 -11.97 -17.55 25.21
CA ILE A 377 -10.92 -17.87 26.18
C ILE A 377 -10.06 -16.61 26.36
N PRO A 378 -9.77 -16.20 27.60
CA PRO A 378 -10.15 -16.77 28.90
C PRO A 378 -11.55 -16.36 29.38
N PHE A 379 -12.25 -17.28 30.04
CA PHE A 379 -13.56 -17.02 30.63
C PHE A 379 -13.73 -17.73 31.98
N ARG A 380 -14.73 -17.30 32.75
CA ARG A 380 -15.15 -17.92 34.00
C ARG A 380 -16.64 -18.18 34.00
N ILE A 381 -17.07 -19.29 34.58
CA ILE A 381 -18.48 -19.61 34.81
C ILE A 381 -18.67 -19.87 36.30
N ASP A 382 -19.66 -19.20 36.89
CA ASP A 382 -20.11 -19.38 38.26
C ASP A 382 -21.57 -19.86 38.23
N VAL A 383 -21.85 -21.02 38.83
CA VAL A 383 -23.20 -21.62 38.87
C VAL A 383 -23.57 -21.91 40.31
N GLU A 384 -24.72 -21.41 40.75
CA GLU A 384 -25.34 -21.81 42.01
C GLU A 384 -26.52 -22.74 41.70
N PHE A 385 -26.42 -24.00 42.13
CA PHE A 385 -27.40 -25.02 41.80
C PHE A 385 -27.60 -26.05 42.92
N LEU A 386 -28.78 -26.68 42.95
CA LEU A 386 -29.09 -27.80 43.83
C LEU A 386 -29.26 -29.06 42.99
N ALA A 387 -28.63 -30.16 43.43
CA ALA A 387 -28.83 -31.49 42.89
C ALA A 387 -29.76 -32.28 43.81
N GLU A 388 -30.95 -32.65 43.33
CA GLU A 388 -31.92 -33.39 44.13
C GLU A 388 -31.60 -34.88 44.09
N LYS A 389 -31.40 -35.48 45.27
CA LYS A 389 -31.06 -36.91 45.37
C LYS A 389 -32.22 -37.81 44.98
N ALA A 390 -33.45 -37.41 45.29
CA ALA A 390 -34.64 -38.24 45.11
C ALA A 390 -35.00 -38.49 43.63
N SER A 391 -34.57 -37.62 42.72
CA SER A 391 -34.82 -37.77 41.27
C SER A 391 -33.69 -38.46 40.51
N GLU A 392 -32.58 -38.79 41.18
CA GLU A 392 -31.47 -39.54 40.59
C GLU A 392 -31.77 -41.05 40.64
N GLU A 393 -32.59 -41.51 39.69
CA GLU A 393 -32.84 -42.92 39.44
C GLU A 393 -31.85 -43.44 38.39
N TYR A 394 -30.82 -44.18 38.82
CA TYR A 394 -29.82 -44.71 37.90
C TYR A 394 -30.41 -45.67 36.86
N LEU A 395 -30.29 -45.32 35.58
CA LEU A 395 -30.84 -46.09 34.47
C LEU A 395 -29.75 -46.35 33.41
N TRP A 396 -29.57 -47.60 32.99
CA TRP A 396 -28.72 -47.96 31.84
C TRP A 396 -27.27 -47.42 31.84
N GLY A 397 -26.61 -47.37 32.99
CA GLY A 397 -25.21 -46.91 33.08
C GLY A 397 -25.03 -45.40 32.87
N THR A 398 -26.08 -44.61 33.17
CA THR A 398 -26.01 -43.15 33.13
C THR A 398 -25.14 -42.57 34.24
N THR A 399 -24.46 -41.47 33.91
CA THR A 399 -23.71 -40.61 34.82
C THR A 399 -24.63 -39.69 35.63
N GLU A 400 -25.47 -40.27 36.49
CA GLU A 400 -26.39 -39.50 37.34
C GLU A 400 -25.66 -38.51 38.25
N GLY A 401 -26.27 -37.34 38.41
CA GLY A 401 -25.70 -36.24 39.19
C GLY A 401 -24.56 -35.48 38.49
N CYS A 402 -24.17 -35.88 37.28
CA CYS A 402 -23.19 -35.16 36.45
C CYS A 402 -23.76 -33.82 35.98
N PHE A 403 -22.96 -32.77 36.10
CA PHE A 403 -23.23 -31.47 35.49
C PHE A 403 -22.08 -31.10 34.56
N TRP A 404 -22.41 -30.68 33.35
CA TRP A 404 -21.44 -30.29 32.35
C TRP A 404 -21.83 -29.03 31.59
N PHE A 405 -20.81 -28.35 31.06
CA PHE A 405 -20.99 -27.31 30.05
C PHE A 405 -19.97 -27.46 28.93
N SER A 406 -20.22 -26.83 27.79
CA SER A 406 -19.29 -26.78 26.67
C SER A 406 -19.01 -25.35 26.21
N HIS A 407 -17.82 -25.19 25.61
CA HIS A 407 -17.38 -23.99 24.91
C HIS A 407 -16.71 -24.44 23.60
N GLY A 408 -17.36 -24.16 22.47
CA GLY A 408 -16.99 -24.74 21.18
C GLY A 408 -17.03 -26.27 21.22
N ASN A 409 -15.94 -26.92 20.81
CA ASN A 409 -15.84 -28.39 20.79
C ASN A 409 -15.32 -29.00 22.11
N CYS A 410 -15.08 -28.19 23.15
CA CYS A 410 -14.54 -28.67 24.43
C CYS A 410 -15.65 -28.76 25.48
N SER A 411 -15.70 -29.87 26.21
CA SER A 411 -16.64 -30.10 27.32
C SER A 411 -15.92 -30.16 28.68
N TYR A 412 -16.62 -29.72 29.72
CA TYR A 412 -16.13 -29.61 31.10
C TYR A 412 -17.20 -30.16 32.04
N ARG A 413 -16.84 -31.09 32.92
CA ARG A 413 -17.78 -31.90 33.71
C ARG A 413 -17.34 -32.02 35.17
N ILE A 414 -18.30 -31.95 36.07
CA ILE A 414 -18.15 -32.32 37.48
C ILE A 414 -19.05 -33.51 37.79
N ASN A 415 -18.72 -34.23 38.87
CA ASN A 415 -19.41 -35.43 39.28
C ASN A 415 -19.54 -36.46 38.12
N ALA A 416 -18.49 -36.54 37.30
CA ALA A 416 -18.45 -37.34 36.08
C ALA A 416 -18.13 -38.82 36.38
N GLU A 417 -18.51 -39.70 35.46
CA GLU A 417 -18.24 -41.14 35.52
C GLU A 417 -18.82 -41.82 36.79
N ASN A 418 -19.99 -41.34 37.24
CA ASN A 418 -20.82 -42.00 38.23
C ASN A 418 -21.68 -43.09 37.59
N ASN A 419 -21.86 -44.21 38.28
CA ASN A 419 -22.60 -45.35 37.79
C ASN A 419 -23.60 -45.84 38.86
N SER A 420 -24.54 -46.68 38.45
CA SER A 420 -25.51 -47.31 39.36
C SER A 420 -24.84 -48.17 40.44
N GLU A 421 -23.66 -48.72 40.15
CA GLU A 421 -22.84 -49.44 41.11
C GLU A 421 -21.85 -48.45 41.76
N GLU A 422 -22.02 -48.21 43.05
CA GLU A 422 -21.22 -47.25 43.82
C GLU A 422 -19.71 -47.53 43.73
N ALA A 423 -19.32 -48.81 43.61
CA ALA A 423 -17.91 -49.20 43.43
C ALA A 423 -17.31 -48.80 42.07
N LEU A 424 -18.14 -48.51 41.07
CA LEU A 424 -17.75 -48.06 39.72
C LEU A 424 -17.85 -46.53 39.55
N SER A 425 -18.46 -45.83 40.51
CA SER A 425 -18.56 -44.37 40.49
C SER A 425 -17.22 -43.71 40.78
N LYS A 426 -16.83 -42.76 39.94
CA LYS A 426 -15.54 -42.06 40.07
C LYS A 426 -15.67 -40.68 40.72
N HIS A 427 -16.86 -40.08 40.76
CA HIS A 427 -17.06 -38.71 41.27
C HIS A 427 -16.02 -37.74 40.71
N GLY A 428 -15.79 -37.82 39.39
CA GLY A 428 -14.64 -37.23 38.75
C GLY A 428 -14.85 -35.78 38.30
N ILE A 429 -13.75 -35.05 38.16
CA ILE A 429 -13.69 -33.89 37.28
C ILE A 429 -13.15 -34.36 35.93
N ALA A 430 -13.89 -34.12 34.86
CA ALA A 430 -13.47 -34.46 33.51
C ALA A 430 -13.51 -33.23 32.60
N PHE A 431 -12.51 -33.04 31.76
CA PHE A 431 -12.50 -31.92 30.81
C PHE A 431 -11.70 -32.23 29.55
N GLN A 432 -12.01 -31.50 28.49
CA GLN A 432 -11.21 -31.45 27.28
C GLN A 432 -10.35 -30.20 27.31
N GLN A 433 -9.05 -30.37 27.03
CA GLN A 433 -8.12 -29.25 27.01
C GLN A 433 -8.55 -28.21 25.97
N PRO A 434 -8.62 -26.91 26.32
CA PRO A 434 -8.95 -25.88 25.35
C PRO A 434 -7.99 -25.89 24.16
N VAL A 435 -8.52 -25.67 22.95
CA VAL A 435 -7.80 -25.74 21.65
C VAL A 435 -7.43 -27.15 21.20
N LEU A 436 -6.77 -27.95 22.05
CA LEU A 436 -6.24 -29.27 21.65
C LEU A 436 -7.28 -30.40 21.71
N GLY A 437 -8.25 -30.34 22.62
CA GLY A 437 -9.40 -31.24 22.67
C GLY A 437 -9.14 -32.65 23.22
N ASN A 438 -7.93 -32.95 23.69
CA ASN A 438 -7.60 -34.18 24.43
C ASN A 438 -8.30 -34.21 25.80
N ASN A 439 -8.70 -35.42 26.22
CA ASN A 439 -9.57 -35.65 27.37
C ASN A 439 -8.78 -36.00 28.64
N TYR A 440 -9.12 -35.37 29.76
CA TYR A 440 -8.60 -35.70 31.08
C TYR A 440 -9.73 -36.07 32.06
N LEU A 441 -9.44 -37.02 32.95
CA LEU A 441 -10.35 -37.46 34.01
C LEU A 441 -9.57 -37.59 35.33
N PHE A 442 -9.99 -36.84 36.34
CA PHE A 442 -9.45 -36.89 37.69
C PHE A 442 -10.52 -37.44 38.65
N PRO A 443 -10.39 -38.69 39.11
CA PRO A 443 -11.38 -39.30 39.99
C PRO A 443 -11.33 -38.69 41.40
N GLN A 444 -12.46 -38.79 42.11
CA GLN A 444 -12.65 -38.48 43.54
C GLN A 444 -12.52 -36.99 43.93
N ILE A 445 -12.45 -36.08 42.96
CA ILE A 445 -12.33 -34.64 43.22
C ILE A 445 -13.53 -33.82 42.72
N GLY A 446 -14.54 -34.47 42.15
CA GLY A 446 -15.70 -33.82 41.54
C GLY A 446 -17.03 -34.05 42.25
N ASP A 447 -17.01 -34.67 43.44
CA ASP A 447 -18.23 -34.95 44.20
C ASP A 447 -18.97 -33.68 44.64
N ILE A 448 -20.30 -33.75 44.71
CA ILE A 448 -21.17 -32.66 45.16
C ILE A 448 -22.17 -33.15 46.22
N PRO A 449 -22.37 -32.38 47.32
CA PRO A 449 -23.48 -32.59 48.23
C PRO A 449 -24.84 -32.48 47.53
N HIS A 450 -25.73 -33.44 47.79
CA HIS A 450 -27.11 -33.41 47.29
C HIS A 450 -28.04 -32.69 48.26
N ASP A 451 -29.19 -32.25 47.76
CA ASP A 451 -30.28 -31.61 48.50
C ASP A 451 -29.86 -30.31 49.22
N VAL A 452 -28.73 -29.73 48.83
CA VAL A 452 -28.22 -28.43 49.25
C VAL A 452 -27.75 -27.63 48.04
N TYR A 453 -27.69 -26.30 48.20
CA TYR A 453 -27.16 -25.43 47.15
C TYR A 453 -25.64 -25.49 47.10
N ASN A 454 -25.12 -25.80 45.92
CA ASN A 454 -23.71 -25.85 45.58
C ASN A 454 -23.32 -24.63 44.76
N LYS A 455 -22.12 -24.11 45.01
CA LYS A 455 -21.47 -23.09 44.18
C LYS A 455 -20.35 -23.73 43.38
N LEU A 456 -20.51 -23.77 42.07
CA LEU A 456 -19.50 -24.25 41.13
C LEU A 456 -18.86 -23.08 40.41
N THR A 457 -17.52 -23.02 40.41
CA THR A 457 -16.77 -22.06 39.61
C THR A 457 -15.78 -22.80 38.71
N TRP A 458 -15.87 -22.56 37.40
CA TRP A 458 -14.87 -22.97 36.42
C TRP A 458 -14.15 -21.74 35.87
N ILE A 459 -12.82 -21.80 35.86
CA ILE A 459 -11.95 -20.75 35.33
C ILE A 459 -11.09 -21.37 34.22
N ILE A 460 -11.26 -20.89 33.00
CA ILE A 460 -10.40 -21.17 31.86
C ILE A 460 -9.59 -19.89 31.64
N GLY A 461 -8.49 -19.73 32.38
CA GLY A 461 -7.72 -18.48 32.49
C GLY A 461 -6.41 -18.48 31.72
N GLU A 462 -5.82 -17.28 31.52
CA GLU A 462 -4.47 -17.13 30.92
C GLU A 462 -3.34 -17.69 31.80
N LYS A 463 -3.59 -17.85 33.10
CA LYS A 463 -2.60 -18.35 34.06
C LYS A 463 -3.02 -19.64 34.74
N HIS A 464 -4.31 -19.74 35.07
CA HIS A 464 -4.86 -20.84 35.85
C HIS A 464 -6.06 -21.43 35.11
N PHE A 465 -6.06 -22.75 34.98
CA PHE A 465 -7.25 -23.54 34.67
C PHE A 465 -7.71 -24.17 35.98
N ALA A 466 -8.88 -23.79 36.50
CA ALA A 466 -9.29 -24.16 37.84
C ALA A 466 -10.77 -24.54 37.96
N VAL A 467 -11.05 -25.44 38.90
CA VAL A 467 -12.40 -25.89 39.27
C VAL A 467 -12.54 -25.76 40.78
N MET A 468 -13.60 -25.07 41.21
CA MET A 468 -13.92 -24.88 42.62
C MET A 468 -15.35 -25.32 42.89
N ILE A 469 -15.54 -26.05 43.99
CA ILE A 469 -16.86 -26.49 44.44
C ILE A 469 -17.00 -26.04 45.90
N ASN A 470 -18.02 -25.23 46.19
CA ASN A 470 -18.28 -24.68 47.51
C ASN A 470 -17.07 -23.97 48.11
N GLU A 471 -16.42 -23.12 47.29
CA GLU A 471 -15.23 -22.31 47.63
C GLU A 471 -13.94 -23.13 47.85
N GLU A 472 -14.00 -24.47 47.73
CA GLU A 472 -12.83 -25.34 47.79
C GLU A 472 -12.27 -25.59 46.38
N VAL A 473 -10.96 -25.36 46.19
CA VAL A 473 -10.25 -25.63 44.93
C VAL A 473 -10.07 -27.13 44.77
N ARG A 474 -10.84 -27.74 43.85
CA ARG A 474 -10.78 -29.17 43.55
C ARG A 474 -9.67 -29.50 42.56
N PHE A 475 -9.46 -28.62 41.59
CA PHE A 475 -8.43 -28.78 40.57
C PHE A 475 -7.85 -27.42 40.20
N CYS A 476 -6.54 -27.36 40.01
CA CYS A 476 -5.86 -26.22 39.42
C CYS A 476 -4.66 -26.71 38.60
N GLY A 477 -4.54 -26.26 37.37
CA GLY A 477 -3.35 -26.47 36.56
C GLY A 477 -2.91 -25.21 35.82
N VAL A 478 -1.63 -25.18 35.47
CA VAL A 478 -0.92 -24.08 34.82
C VAL A 478 -0.12 -24.63 33.64
N LYS A 479 0.41 -23.75 32.78
CA LYS A 479 1.17 -24.13 31.58
C LYS A 479 0.38 -25.03 30.62
N PHE A 480 -0.93 -24.82 30.53
CA PHE A 480 -1.68 -25.41 29.42
C PHE A 480 -1.22 -24.73 28.11
N PRO A 481 -1.05 -25.44 26.98
CA PRO A 481 -0.56 -24.85 25.74
C PRO A 481 -1.35 -23.63 25.26
N TYR A 482 -2.67 -23.58 25.50
CA TYR A 482 -3.49 -22.42 25.14
C TYR A 482 -3.14 -21.14 25.93
N MET A 483 -2.53 -21.25 27.11
CA MET A 483 -2.12 -20.09 27.94
C MET A 483 -1.01 -19.28 27.26
N ASP A 484 -0.18 -19.95 26.46
CA ASP A 484 0.88 -19.31 25.69
C ASP A 484 0.44 -18.87 24.29
N MET A 485 -0.77 -19.23 23.85
CA MET A 485 -1.34 -18.81 22.57
C MET A 485 -1.95 -17.39 22.64
N ASP A 486 -2.04 -16.72 21.49
CA ASP A 486 -2.80 -15.48 21.36
C ASP A 486 -4.28 -15.79 21.06
N MET A 487 -5.12 -15.65 22.08
CA MET A 487 -6.54 -16.02 22.03
C MET A 487 -7.46 -14.84 21.66
N HIS A 488 -6.91 -13.64 21.46
CA HIS A 488 -7.71 -12.43 21.23
C HIS A 488 -8.54 -12.50 19.94
N LEU A 489 -8.01 -13.17 18.92
CA LEU A 489 -8.61 -13.31 17.61
C LEU A 489 -9.68 -14.40 17.53
N GLN A 490 -9.94 -15.15 18.61
CA GLN A 490 -10.98 -16.17 18.60
C GLN A 490 -12.37 -15.57 18.43
N THR A 491 -13.24 -16.25 17.68
CA THR A 491 -14.68 -15.95 17.64
C THR A 491 -15.31 -16.39 18.96
N PRO A 492 -16.09 -15.53 19.66
CA PRO A 492 -16.79 -15.94 20.87
C PRO A 492 -17.69 -17.15 20.61
N GLN A 493 -17.68 -18.12 21.53
CA GLN A 493 -18.53 -19.32 21.45
C GLN A 493 -19.59 -19.28 22.55
N PRO A 494 -20.83 -19.72 22.27
CA PRO A 494 -21.89 -19.81 23.27
C PRO A 494 -21.55 -20.87 24.34
N ILE A 495 -22.03 -20.65 25.55
CA ILE A 495 -21.98 -21.66 26.62
C ILE A 495 -23.25 -22.51 26.56
N LEU A 496 -23.07 -23.80 26.29
CA LEU A 496 -24.13 -24.80 26.38
C LEU A 496 -23.97 -25.58 27.69
N MET A 497 -25.07 -25.93 28.34
CA MET A 497 -25.07 -26.62 29.62
C MET A 497 -25.97 -27.85 29.57
N GLY A 498 -25.59 -28.91 30.25
CA GLY A 498 -26.38 -30.12 30.32
C GLY A 498 -26.07 -30.95 31.56
N THR A 499 -26.84 -32.00 31.72
CA THR A 499 -26.62 -33.04 32.71
C THR A 499 -26.63 -34.37 31.99
N ASP A 500 -25.96 -35.36 32.55
CA ASP A 500 -26.15 -36.74 32.11
C ASP A 500 -27.17 -37.39 33.05
N GLY A 501 -28.15 -38.11 32.50
CA GLY A 501 -29.18 -38.78 33.31
C GLY A 501 -30.41 -37.92 33.66
N GLN A 502 -31.19 -38.41 34.62
CA GLN A 502 -32.54 -37.91 34.95
C GLN A 502 -32.59 -37.08 36.24
N GLY A 503 -31.47 -37.00 36.98
CA GLY A 503 -31.38 -36.22 38.20
C GLY A 503 -31.72 -34.75 38.03
N LYS A 504 -32.76 -34.29 38.73
CA LYS A 504 -33.24 -32.90 38.66
C LYS A 504 -32.19 -31.93 39.20
N LYS A 505 -32.04 -30.80 38.51
CA LYS A 505 -31.20 -29.68 38.93
C LYS A 505 -32.03 -28.40 39.03
N LEU A 506 -31.87 -27.68 40.14
CA LEU A 506 -32.45 -26.35 40.33
C LEU A 506 -31.32 -25.32 40.26
N PHE A 507 -31.35 -24.44 39.27
CA PHE A 507 -30.41 -23.34 39.13
C PHE A 507 -30.96 -22.09 39.80
N ARG A 508 -30.20 -21.51 40.72
CA ARG A 508 -30.52 -20.22 41.33
C ARG A 508 -29.84 -19.08 40.60
N SER A 509 -28.60 -19.26 40.17
CA SER A 509 -27.91 -18.27 39.36
C SER A 509 -26.88 -18.92 38.44
N ILE A 510 -26.74 -18.37 37.25
CA ILE A 510 -25.67 -18.68 36.32
C ILE A 510 -25.02 -17.36 35.91
N ARG A 511 -23.72 -17.28 36.14
CA ARG A 511 -22.89 -16.14 35.79
C ARG A 511 -21.79 -16.56 34.85
N ILE A 512 -21.68 -15.86 33.73
CA ILE A 512 -20.63 -16.10 32.75
C ILE A 512 -19.83 -14.81 32.66
N SER A 513 -18.51 -14.90 32.81
CA SER A 513 -17.61 -13.76 32.83
C SER A 513 -16.58 -13.88 31.72
N GLN A 514 -16.50 -12.88 30.86
CA GLN A 514 -15.34 -12.69 30.01
C GLN A 514 -14.19 -12.19 30.90
N LEU A 515 -13.10 -12.92 30.96
CA LEU A 515 -11.92 -12.49 31.72
C LEU A 515 -11.11 -11.50 30.89
N ARG A 516 -10.42 -10.58 31.58
CA ARG A 516 -9.55 -9.59 30.96
C ARG A 516 -8.30 -10.28 30.43
N THR A 517 -7.99 -9.98 29.19
CA THR A 517 -6.80 -10.46 28.50
C THR A 517 -5.81 -9.32 28.32
N THR A 518 -4.53 -9.65 28.28
CA THR A 518 -3.50 -8.71 27.85
C THR A 518 -3.14 -9.03 26.41
N PRO A 519 -3.35 -8.14 25.42
CA PRO A 519 -2.91 -8.37 24.05
C PRO A 519 -1.42 -8.69 24.04
N LYS A 520 -1.03 -9.85 23.48
CA LYS A 520 0.38 -10.16 23.24
C LYS A 520 0.83 -9.29 22.06
N THR A 521 1.21 -8.05 22.33
CA THR A 521 1.74 -7.15 21.30
C THR A 521 3.09 -7.70 20.82
N SER A 522 3.12 -8.24 19.60
CA SER A 522 4.34 -8.70 18.94
C SER A 522 5.31 -7.56 18.61
N THR A 523 4.80 -6.33 18.55
CA THR A 523 5.54 -5.10 18.30
C THR A 523 5.58 -4.21 19.55
N LYS A 524 6.78 -3.76 19.96
CA LYS A 524 6.90 -2.72 20.99
C LYS A 524 6.54 -1.36 20.40
N GLN A 525 5.92 -0.50 21.20
CA GLN A 525 5.73 0.91 20.86
C GLN A 525 7.09 1.53 20.49
N GLY A 526 7.21 2.06 19.27
CA GLY A 526 8.46 2.58 18.72
C GLY A 526 9.37 1.57 18.00
N ALA A 527 9.03 0.27 17.94
CA ALA A 527 9.80 -0.73 17.18
C ALA A 527 9.71 -0.55 15.66
N LEU A 528 8.67 0.15 15.18
CA LEU A 528 8.43 0.52 13.79
C LEU A 528 8.81 1.96 13.47
N THR A 529 9.46 2.68 14.40
CA THR A 529 10.01 4.01 14.09
C THR A 529 11.24 3.82 13.21
N MET A 530 11.00 3.65 11.91
CA MET A 530 12.04 3.56 10.92
C MET A 530 12.60 4.97 10.67
N THR A 531 13.89 5.16 10.88
CA THR A 531 14.62 6.29 10.31
C THR A 531 14.87 5.97 8.84
N VAL A 532 13.81 6.01 8.03
CA VAL A 532 13.91 5.82 6.58
C VAL A 532 14.52 7.10 6.03
N LYS A 533 15.63 7.00 5.28
CA LYS A 533 15.97 8.06 4.34
C LYS A 533 14.82 8.11 3.35
N GLN A 534 14.03 9.18 3.40
CA GLN A 534 12.83 9.32 2.60
C GLN A 534 13.18 9.13 1.11
N SER A 535 12.85 7.97 0.56
CA SER A 535 13.19 7.60 -0.82
C SER A 535 12.24 8.24 -1.82
N ASN A 536 11.08 8.69 -1.35
CA ASN A 536 10.10 9.45 -2.10
C ASN A 536 9.43 10.51 -1.24
N ASN A 537 9.09 11.64 -1.82
CA ASN A 537 8.28 12.65 -1.16
C ASN A 537 7.41 13.36 -2.18
N ILE A 538 6.26 13.83 -1.74
CA ILE A 538 5.37 14.69 -2.51
C ILE A 538 4.71 15.70 -1.59
N LEU A 539 4.60 16.94 -2.06
CA LEU A 539 3.95 17.99 -1.30
C LEU A 539 2.49 17.62 -0.99
N PRO A 540 2.00 17.85 0.25
CA PRO A 540 0.71 17.34 0.70
C PRO A 540 -0.49 18.10 0.13
N ARG A 541 -0.30 19.33 -0.36
CA ARG A 541 -1.36 20.20 -0.88
C ARG A 541 -1.08 20.49 -2.35
N LEU A 542 -1.46 19.58 -3.23
CA LEU A 542 -1.39 19.80 -4.67
C LEU A 542 -2.67 20.46 -5.15
N ARG A 543 -2.54 21.46 -6.01
CA ARG A 543 -3.64 22.05 -6.77
C ARG A 543 -3.14 22.43 -8.15
N ARG A 544 -4.06 22.84 -9.03
CA ARG A 544 -3.71 23.38 -10.35
C ARG A 544 -2.93 24.69 -10.17
N MET A 545 -1.93 24.91 -11.03
CA MET A 545 -1.13 26.14 -11.00
C MET A 545 -1.92 27.32 -11.56
N ILE A 546 -2.70 27.04 -12.60
CA ILE A 546 -3.63 27.98 -13.22
C ILE A 546 -4.99 27.29 -13.40
N THR A 547 -5.99 28.09 -13.76
CA THR A 547 -7.32 27.65 -14.17
C THR A 547 -7.69 28.38 -15.46
N SER A 548 -7.30 27.84 -16.62
CA SER A 548 -7.39 28.51 -17.93
C SER A 548 -8.77 29.12 -18.23
N HIS A 549 -9.86 28.44 -17.89
CA HIS A 549 -11.23 28.93 -18.12
C HIS A 549 -11.64 30.14 -17.25
N TYR A 550 -10.82 30.52 -16.26
CA TYR A 550 -10.98 31.76 -15.47
C TYR A 550 -10.06 32.90 -15.95
N GLY A 551 -9.38 32.73 -17.09
CA GLY A 551 -8.47 33.74 -17.64
C GLY A 551 -7.07 33.73 -17.02
N GLU A 552 -6.70 32.65 -16.34
CA GLU A 552 -5.36 32.48 -15.76
C GLU A 552 -4.40 31.91 -16.82
N ASN A 553 -3.74 32.79 -17.58
CA ASN A 553 -2.92 32.41 -18.73
C ASN A 553 -1.40 32.44 -18.46
N TYR A 554 -0.94 32.98 -17.32
CA TYR A 554 0.48 33.20 -17.05
C TYR A 554 1.06 32.22 -16.02
N TRP A 555 1.87 31.29 -16.49
CA TRP A 555 2.23 30.10 -15.70
C TRP A 555 3.16 30.44 -14.54
N PHE A 556 4.07 31.42 -14.70
CA PHE A 556 4.93 31.90 -13.61
C PHE A 556 4.11 32.42 -12.42
N ASN A 557 3.06 33.21 -12.67
CA ASN A 557 2.25 33.81 -11.61
C ASN A 557 1.52 32.74 -10.79
N GLY A 558 1.01 31.70 -11.47
CA GLY A 558 0.43 30.52 -10.82
C GLY A 558 1.43 29.76 -9.96
N CYS A 559 2.64 29.54 -10.48
CA CYS A 559 3.73 28.90 -9.76
C CYS A 559 4.18 29.72 -8.53
N ALA A 560 4.31 31.04 -8.68
CA ALA A 560 4.69 31.95 -7.61
C ALA A 560 3.61 32.01 -6.52
N GLY A 561 2.34 32.10 -6.90
CA GLY A 561 1.23 32.07 -5.95
C GLY A 561 1.15 30.76 -5.17
N TYR A 562 1.35 29.63 -5.85
CA TYR A 562 1.43 28.32 -5.19
C TYR A 562 2.62 28.22 -4.22
N LEU A 563 3.79 28.73 -4.61
CA LEU A 563 4.97 28.79 -3.76
C LEU A 563 4.72 29.60 -2.49
N MET A 564 4.10 30.79 -2.60
CA MET A 564 3.78 31.63 -1.44
C MET A 564 2.70 31.02 -0.55
N GLU A 565 1.71 30.35 -1.14
CA GLU A 565 0.71 29.58 -0.39
C GLU A 565 1.36 28.46 0.44
N CYS A 566 2.35 27.75 -0.11
CA CYS A 566 3.10 26.73 0.64
C CYS A 566 3.88 27.32 1.83
N LEU A 567 4.27 28.60 1.75
CA LEU A 567 4.88 29.36 2.85
C LEU A 567 3.84 29.93 3.84
N GLY A 568 2.55 29.76 3.57
CA GLY A 568 1.46 30.26 4.40
C GLY A 568 1.00 31.70 4.08
N GLU A 569 1.44 32.27 2.95
CA GLU A 569 1.16 33.65 2.55
C GLU A 569 0.03 33.70 1.51
N THR A 570 -1.21 33.59 1.97
CA THR A 570 -2.38 33.46 1.09
C THR A 570 -2.76 34.74 0.33
N GLU A 571 -2.24 35.90 0.75
CA GLU A 571 -2.49 37.18 0.08
C GLU A 571 -1.64 37.37 -1.19
N TYR A 572 -0.61 36.54 -1.39
CA TYR A 572 0.22 36.55 -2.59
C TYR A 572 -0.27 35.50 -3.59
N ASP A 573 -1.48 35.69 -4.11
CA ASP A 573 -2.13 34.78 -5.06
C ASP A 573 -1.71 35.02 -6.53
N TYR A 574 -2.34 34.29 -7.45
CA TYR A 574 -2.10 34.45 -8.90
C TYR A 574 -2.29 35.90 -9.35
N TRP A 575 -3.38 36.54 -8.95
CA TRP A 575 -3.75 37.88 -9.40
C TRP A 575 -2.85 38.96 -8.79
N PHE A 576 -2.38 38.76 -7.56
CA PHE A 576 -1.32 39.56 -6.97
C PHE A 576 -0.04 39.51 -7.81
N PHE A 577 0.46 38.31 -8.12
CA PHE A 577 1.70 38.19 -8.91
C PHE A 577 1.53 38.71 -10.33
N ALA A 578 0.41 38.44 -10.98
CA ALA A 578 0.11 38.94 -12.32
C ALA A 578 0.09 40.48 -12.39
N GLY A 579 -0.36 41.15 -11.33
CA GLY A 579 -0.24 42.60 -11.23
C GLY A 579 1.15 43.08 -10.84
N LEU A 580 1.85 42.38 -9.94
CA LEU A 580 3.20 42.74 -9.49
C LEU A 580 4.25 42.64 -10.62
N THR A 581 4.18 41.57 -11.42
CA THR A 581 5.02 41.35 -12.61
C THR A 581 4.63 42.26 -13.77
N GLY A 582 3.37 42.70 -13.79
CA GLY A 582 2.81 43.59 -14.79
C GLY A 582 2.18 42.88 -15.99
N GLU A 583 2.05 41.55 -15.92
CA GLU A 583 1.48 40.69 -16.96
C GLU A 583 0.04 41.07 -17.31
N ASN A 584 -0.78 41.44 -16.33
CA ASN A 584 -2.17 41.84 -16.57
C ASN A 584 -2.33 43.28 -17.08
N PHE A 585 -1.25 44.02 -17.25
CA PHE A 585 -1.29 45.43 -17.68
C PHE A 585 -0.66 45.65 -19.05
N THR A 586 0.28 44.81 -19.43
CA THR A 586 1.31 45.18 -20.39
C THR A 586 1.20 44.35 -21.65
N GLN A 587 1.04 45.03 -22.79
CA GLN A 587 1.21 44.39 -24.08
C GLN A 587 2.69 44.15 -24.35
N VAL A 588 3.02 43.01 -24.97
CA VAL A 588 4.36 42.67 -25.43
C VAL A 588 4.41 42.57 -26.95
N TYR A 589 5.55 42.92 -27.56
CA TYR A 589 5.80 42.69 -28.98
C TYR A 589 7.28 42.42 -29.23
N SER A 590 7.58 41.33 -29.95
CA SER A 590 8.95 40.97 -30.33
C SER A 590 9.31 41.51 -31.72
N LYS A 591 10.52 42.02 -31.86
CA LYS A 591 11.06 42.58 -33.12
C LYS A 591 11.81 41.54 -33.95
N ASN A 592 12.12 40.36 -33.40
CA ASN A 592 12.98 39.37 -34.06
C ASN A 592 12.40 37.94 -34.09
N HIS A 593 12.15 37.33 -32.94
CA HIS A 593 11.65 35.96 -32.82
C HIS A 593 10.72 35.80 -31.61
N PHE A 594 9.96 34.71 -31.56
CA PHE A 594 9.07 34.43 -30.44
C PHE A 594 9.85 34.23 -29.13
N ARG A 595 9.40 34.89 -28.05
CA ARG A 595 10.12 34.97 -26.76
C ARG A 595 9.29 34.45 -25.58
N GLY A 596 8.20 33.73 -25.84
CA GLY A 596 7.25 33.28 -24.82
C GLY A 596 5.99 34.13 -24.76
N ASP A 597 5.20 33.92 -23.71
CA ASP A 597 3.80 34.27 -23.69
C ASP A 597 3.52 35.61 -22.99
N GLY A 598 4.44 36.08 -22.14
CA GLY A 598 4.24 37.29 -21.33
C GLY A 598 5.50 38.10 -21.02
N VAL A 599 5.34 39.15 -20.22
CA VAL A 599 6.39 40.07 -19.75
C VAL A 599 7.57 39.32 -19.14
N MET A 600 7.30 38.32 -18.31
CA MET A 600 8.32 37.53 -17.61
C MET A 600 9.19 36.73 -18.57
N ASP A 601 8.59 36.09 -19.58
CA ASP A 601 9.34 35.34 -20.59
C ASP A 601 10.23 36.27 -21.41
N TYR A 602 9.71 37.44 -21.79
CA TYR A 602 10.46 38.46 -22.50
C TYR A 602 11.64 38.99 -21.66
N ARG A 603 11.43 39.28 -20.38
CA ARG A 603 12.53 39.73 -19.50
C ARG A 603 13.58 38.64 -19.26
N LEU A 604 13.18 37.36 -19.26
CA LEU A 604 14.09 36.22 -19.14
C LEU A 604 14.75 35.79 -20.46
N SER A 605 14.25 36.26 -21.59
CA SER A 605 14.81 35.96 -22.92
C SER A 605 16.21 36.54 -23.14
N GLU A 606 16.60 37.52 -22.32
CA GLU A 606 17.90 38.18 -22.40
C GLU A 606 18.96 37.49 -21.53
N LYS A 607 20.20 37.47 -22.02
CA LYS A 607 21.31 36.77 -21.36
C LYS A 607 21.64 37.40 -20.01
N GLY A 608 21.55 36.62 -18.94
CA GLY A 608 21.91 37.05 -17.59
C GLY A 608 20.80 37.80 -16.85
N SER A 609 19.59 37.89 -17.41
CA SER A 609 18.48 38.65 -16.84
C SER A 609 17.68 37.90 -15.75
N HIS A 610 18.20 36.79 -15.22
CA HIS A 610 17.52 35.98 -14.20
C HIS A 610 17.27 36.72 -12.86
N HIS A 611 18.03 37.78 -12.57
CA HIS A 611 17.83 38.62 -11.38
C HIS A 611 16.43 39.22 -11.29
N VAL A 612 15.71 39.39 -12.41
CA VAL A 612 14.32 39.85 -12.40
C VAL A 612 13.42 38.99 -11.51
N VAL A 613 13.64 37.68 -11.48
CA VAL A 613 12.81 36.77 -10.69
C VAL A 613 13.13 36.91 -9.20
N GLU A 614 14.40 37.14 -8.87
CA GLU A 614 14.85 37.37 -7.50
C GLU A 614 14.28 38.68 -6.94
N GLU A 615 14.28 39.74 -7.75
CA GLU A 615 13.71 41.06 -7.39
C GLU A 615 12.23 40.96 -7.00
N ILE A 616 11.44 40.12 -7.68
CA ILE A 616 10.01 39.95 -7.41
C ILE A 616 9.77 39.45 -5.98
N PHE A 617 10.49 38.41 -5.57
CA PHE A 617 10.35 37.87 -4.21
C PHE A 617 11.05 38.74 -3.16
N GLU A 618 12.11 39.45 -3.54
CA GLU A 618 12.74 40.44 -2.66
C GLU A 618 11.81 41.60 -2.33
N LYS A 619 11.00 42.08 -3.29
CA LYS A 619 9.93 43.05 -3.02
C LYS A 619 8.92 42.50 -2.02
N CYS A 620 8.57 41.23 -2.08
CA CYS A 620 7.71 40.58 -1.08
C CYS A 620 8.40 40.36 0.28
N GLY A 621 9.67 40.76 0.44
CA GLY A 621 10.43 40.65 1.68
C GLY A 621 11.17 39.32 1.84
N TYR A 622 11.29 38.50 0.80
CA TYR A 622 11.93 37.19 0.84
C TYR A 622 13.32 37.22 0.19
N ALA A 623 14.28 36.48 0.74
CA ALA A 623 15.45 36.10 -0.02
C ALA A 623 15.04 35.15 -1.15
N CYS A 624 15.73 35.19 -2.29
CA CYS A 624 15.46 34.32 -3.42
C CYS A 624 16.76 34.09 -4.19
N SER A 625 16.91 32.90 -4.78
CA SER A 625 18.03 32.59 -5.67
C SER A 625 17.52 31.84 -6.89
N PHE A 626 17.73 32.43 -8.07
CA PHE A 626 17.49 31.77 -9.34
C PHE A 626 18.81 31.17 -9.83
N ILE A 627 18.87 29.85 -9.91
CA ILE A 627 20.07 29.12 -10.33
C ILE A 627 19.96 28.80 -11.82
N PRO A 628 20.81 29.37 -12.68
CA PRO A 628 20.80 29.06 -14.11
C PRO A 628 21.07 27.58 -14.37
N LEU A 629 20.42 27.03 -15.40
CA LEU A 629 20.52 25.61 -15.76
C LEU A 629 21.97 25.19 -16.06
N THR A 630 22.77 26.07 -16.65
CA THR A 630 24.20 25.82 -16.87
C THR A 630 24.98 25.56 -15.57
N GLN A 631 24.62 26.26 -14.48
CA GLN A 631 25.18 26.05 -13.16
C GLN A 631 24.65 24.75 -12.53
N ILE A 632 23.36 24.46 -12.69
CA ILE A 632 22.75 23.21 -12.21
C ILE A 632 23.44 21.99 -12.86
N LEU A 633 23.64 22.03 -14.17
CA LEU A 633 24.30 20.96 -14.94
C LEU A 633 25.76 20.74 -14.52
N SER A 634 26.45 21.78 -14.02
CA SER A 634 27.82 21.66 -13.52
C SER A 634 27.93 20.86 -12.22
N ASN A 635 26.84 20.79 -11.43
CA ASN A 635 26.80 20.02 -10.20
C ASN A 635 25.38 19.50 -9.89
N LYS A 636 24.91 18.60 -10.75
CA LYS A 636 23.55 18.04 -10.69
C LYS A 636 23.21 17.47 -9.31
N GLU A 637 24.15 16.74 -8.70
CA GLU A 637 23.92 16.07 -7.43
C GLU A 637 23.69 17.08 -6.29
N MET A 638 24.47 18.15 -6.20
CA MET A 638 24.29 19.18 -5.16
C MET A 638 22.89 19.82 -5.25
N TYR A 639 22.46 20.20 -6.46
CA TYR A 639 21.17 20.84 -6.66
C TYR A 639 20.00 19.88 -6.51
N LEU A 640 20.18 18.59 -6.82
CA LEU A 640 19.22 17.54 -6.51
C LEU A 640 19.02 17.41 -5.00
N GLN A 641 20.11 17.33 -4.23
CA GLN A 641 20.03 17.27 -2.78
C GLN A 641 19.39 18.53 -2.18
N THR A 642 19.64 19.69 -2.80
CA THR A 642 19.00 20.96 -2.40
C THR A 642 17.50 20.92 -2.68
N LEU A 643 17.08 20.49 -3.88
CA LEU A 643 15.68 20.27 -4.24
C LEU A 643 14.98 19.33 -3.25
N ILE A 644 15.57 18.17 -2.98
CA ILE A 644 15.04 17.19 -2.01
C ILE A 644 14.84 17.86 -0.65
N SER A 645 15.82 18.62 -0.16
CA SER A 645 15.69 19.33 1.11
C SER A 645 14.57 20.38 1.12
N TYR A 646 14.23 20.98 -0.01
CA TYR A 646 13.13 21.94 -0.13
C TYR A 646 11.78 21.23 -0.08
N ILE A 647 11.63 20.15 -0.87
CA ILE A 647 10.43 19.32 -0.87
C ILE A 647 10.17 18.72 0.52
N ASP A 648 11.20 18.25 1.21
CA ASP A 648 11.10 17.72 2.57
C ASP A 648 10.66 18.77 3.60
N LYS A 649 10.91 20.05 3.33
CA LYS A 649 10.41 21.18 4.14
C LYS A 649 9.01 21.63 3.73
N GLY A 650 8.41 21.01 2.72
CA GLY A 650 7.11 21.39 2.20
C GLY A 650 7.15 22.57 1.21
N ILE A 651 8.31 22.87 0.63
CA ILE A 651 8.52 24.05 -0.22
C ILE A 651 8.77 23.59 -1.67
N PRO A 652 7.94 24.01 -2.66
CA PRO A 652 8.17 23.68 -4.06
C PRO A 652 9.36 24.47 -4.65
N VAL A 653 9.89 23.99 -5.77
CA VAL A 653 10.93 24.69 -6.55
C VAL A 653 10.37 24.99 -7.93
N ILE A 654 10.39 26.26 -8.34
CA ILE A 654 9.90 26.66 -9.67
C ILE A 654 10.97 26.33 -10.72
N LEU A 655 10.56 25.79 -11.86
CA LEU A 655 11.41 25.50 -13.01
C LEU A 655 10.79 26.06 -14.31
N ASN A 656 11.62 26.29 -15.32
CA ASN A 656 11.19 26.77 -16.64
C ASN A 656 11.89 26.07 -17.81
N ASP A 657 12.31 24.81 -17.60
CA ASP A 657 12.87 23.94 -18.64
C ASP A 657 12.56 22.47 -18.31
N TYR A 658 12.24 21.68 -19.35
CA TYR A 658 11.82 20.28 -19.22
C TYR A 658 12.77 19.28 -19.91
N GLY A 659 13.96 19.71 -20.33
CA GLY A 659 14.97 18.84 -20.94
C GLY A 659 14.47 18.10 -22.19
N LYS A 660 14.51 16.76 -22.18
CA LYS A 660 13.99 15.94 -23.30
C LYS A 660 12.47 15.92 -23.41
N ASN A 661 11.77 16.41 -22.38
CA ASN A 661 10.34 16.69 -22.38
C ASN A 661 9.43 15.57 -22.97
N PRO A 662 9.35 14.39 -22.33
CA PRO A 662 8.58 13.25 -22.84
C PRO A 662 7.06 13.47 -22.89
N HIS A 663 6.56 14.50 -22.19
CA HIS A 663 5.13 14.81 -22.05
C HIS A 663 4.71 16.10 -22.78
N ASP A 664 5.58 16.65 -23.63
CA ASP A 664 5.30 17.84 -24.46
C ASP A 664 4.85 19.06 -23.62
N ARG A 665 5.53 19.30 -22.48
CA ARG A 665 5.27 20.40 -21.53
C ARG A 665 6.19 21.60 -21.77
N TYR A 666 5.68 22.81 -21.65
CA TYR A 666 6.42 24.04 -21.94
C TYR A 666 6.29 25.06 -20.79
N GLY A 667 6.95 26.21 -20.88
CA GLY A 667 6.77 27.30 -19.91
C GLY A 667 7.21 26.99 -18.46
N PHE A 668 6.55 27.62 -17.50
CA PHE A 668 6.85 27.49 -16.08
C PHE A 668 6.07 26.35 -15.41
N GLY A 669 6.72 25.67 -14.47
CA GLY A 669 6.07 24.72 -13.58
C GLY A 669 6.72 24.69 -12.20
N VAL A 670 6.26 23.75 -11.37
CA VAL A 670 6.81 23.52 -10.04
C VAL A 670 7.20 22.07 -9.87
N LEU A 671 8.40 21.84 -9.36
CA LEU A 671 8.82 20.57 -8.80
C LEU A 671 8.14 20.43 -7.43
N VAL A 672 7.39 19.34 -7.27
CA VAL A 672 6.52 19.08 -6.09
C VAL A 672 6.85 17.77 -5.39
N GLY A 673 7.81 17.01 -5.90
CA GLY A 673 8.12 15.71 -5.34
C GLY A 673 9.27 15.01 -6.03
N TYR A 674 9.65 13.87 -5.47
CA TYR A 674 10.66 12.98 -6.01
C TYR A 674 10.35 11.53 -5.65
N GLU A 675 10.85 10.60 -6.45
CA GLU A 675 10.84 9.16 -6.23
C GLU A 675 12.28 8.62 -6.39
N ASP A 676 12.56 7.44 -5.84
CA ASP A 676 13.85 6.75 -5.93
C ASP A 676 15.08 7.61 -5.58
N TYR A 677 15.02 8.36 -4.48
CA TYR A 677 16.07 9.28 -4.02
C TYR A 677 16.42 10.37 -5.04
N GLY A 678 15.44 10.81 -5.83
CA GLY A 678 15.61 11.87 -6.81
C GLY A 678 15.99 11.39 -8.21
N LYS A 679 15.98 10.07 -8.47
CA LYS A 679 16.12 9.55 -9.84
C LYS A 679 14.93 9.92 -10.72
N THR A 680 13.75 10.04 -10.12
CA THR A 680 12.53 10.52 -10.77
C THR A 680 12.03 11.74 -10.02
N LEU A 681 11.71 12.80 -10.76
CA LEU A 681 11.17 14.04 -10.22
C LEU A 681 9.70 14.19 -10.62
N LEU A 682 8.92 14.72 -9.68
CA LEU A 682 7.49 14.98 -9.85
C LEU A 682 7.26 16.48 -10.04
N TYR A 683 6.51 16.85 -11.07
CA TYR A 683 6.25 18.25 -11.36
C TYR A 683 4.79 18.52 -11.75
N MET A 684 4.33 19.73 -11.45
CA MET A 684 3.02 20.25 -11.85
C MET A 684 3.22 21.39 -12.85
N VAL A 685 2.34 21.46 -13.83
CA VAL A 685 2.35 22.49 -14.87
C VAL A 685 0.91 22.77 -15.33
N GLY A 686 0.62 24.03 -15.67
CA GLY A 686 -0.69 24.44 -16.18
C GLY A 686 -1.89 23.99 -15.33
N ASP A 687 -2.92 23.47 -16.00
CA ASP A 687 -4.19 23.01 -15.42
C ASP A 687 -4.15 21.57 -14.89
N ASN A 688 -2.96 20.94 -14.82
CA ASN A 688 -2.82 19.56 -14.38
C ASN A 688 -3.43 19.35 -12.98
N THR A 689 -4.19 18.26 -12.82
CA THR A 689 -4.77 17.85 -11.53
C THR A 689 -3.88 16.87 -10.75
N ALA A 690 -2.87 16.31 -11.41
CA ALA A 690 -1.92 15.36 -10.85
C ALA A 690 -0.51 15.61 -11.43
N PRO A 691 0.56 15.24 -10.69
CA PRO A 691 1.93 15.49 -11.13
C PRO A 691 2.34 14.54 -12.25
N ASP A 692 3.11 15.08 -13.20
CA ASP A 692 3.83 14.29 -14.18
C ASP A 692 5.17 13.80 -13.61
N ARG A 693 5.76 12.81 -14.28
CA ARG A 693 7.03 12.19 -13.91
C ARG A 693 8.08 12.43 -14.99
N ILE A 694 9.28 12.79 -14.58
CA ILE A 694 10.44 12.88 -15.46
C ILE A 694 11.68 12.33 -14.76
N SER A 695 12.52 11.60 -15.50
CA SER A 695 13.80 11.13 -14.96
C SER A 695 14.78 12.30 -14.81
N MET A 696 15.67 12.22 -13.83
CA MET A 696 16.71 13.23 -13.59
C MET A 696 17.59 13.45 -14.85
N ASP A 697 17.93 12.38 -15.56
CA ASP A 697 18.77 12.45 -16.76
C ASP A 697 18.04 13.05 -17.98
N ASP A 698 16.72 12.87 -18.06
CA ASP A 698 15.91 13.48 -19.11
C ASP A 698 15.62 14.95 -18.85
N LEU A 699 15.36 15.33 -17.58
CA LEU A 699 15.16 16.73 -17.20
C LEU A 699 16.47 17.53 -17.32
N LEU A 700 17.57 17.00 -16.79
CA LEU A 700 18.87 17.68 -16.77
C LEU A 700 19.82 17.06 -17.79
N THR A 701 19.48 17.15 -19.07
CA THR A 701 20.25 16.55 -20.16
C THR A 701 21.65 17.19 -20.33
N ASN A 702 22.67 16.35 -20.56
CA ASN A 702 24.03 16.82 -20.91
C ASN A 702 24.12 17.43 -22.31
N ALA A 703 23.08 17.27 -23.14
CA ALA A 703 23.02 17.82 -24.49
C ALA A 703 22.45 19.25 -24.54
N TYR A 704 22.15 19.87 -23.39
CA TYR A 704 21.58 21.21 -23.33
C TYR A 704 22.47 22.24 -24.04
N LYS A 705 21.86 22.98 -24.97
CA LYS A 705 22.46 24.12 -25.65
C LYS A 705 21.52 25.30 -25.50
N ASN A 706 22.02 26.39 -24.93
CA ASN A 706 21.26 27.64 -24.87
C ASN A 706 21.39 28.38 -26.22
N GLU A 707 20.61 27.96 -27.20
CA GLU A 707 20.65 28.49 -28.57
C GLU A 707 19.89 29.83 -28.69
N THR A 708 18.90 30.08 -27.83
CA THR A 708 18.01 31.26 -27.87
C THR A 708 18.48 32.40 -26.96
N GLY A 709 19.41 32.15 -26.04
CA GLY A 709 19.85 33.12 -25.03
C GLY A 709 18.95 33.22 -23.79
N HIS A 710 17.83 32.49 -23.77
CA HIS A 710 16.88 32.46 -22.66
C HIS A 710 17.51 31.94 -21.37
N CYS A 711 17.14 32.57 -20.25
CA CYS A 711 17.54 32.16 -18.91
C CYS A 711 16.65 31.02 -18.40
N HIS A 712 17.08 29.78 -18.65
CA HIS A 712 16.49 28.58 -18.04
C HIS A 712 17.17 28.26 -16.71
N GLY A 713 16.42 27.74 -15.73
CA GLY A 713 16.93 27.43 -14.40
C GLY A 713 15.85 27.07 -13.38
N TRP A 714 16.28 26.98 -12.12
CA TRP A 714 15.42 26.68 -10.97
C TRP A 714 15.43 27.83 -9.98
N LEU A 715 14.27 28.13 -9.41
CA LEU A 715 14.13 29.15 -8.36
C LEU A 715 13.96 28.51 -6.99
N PHE A 716 14.85 28.89 -6.08
CA PHE A 716 14.81 28.52 -4.67
C PHE A 716 14.46 29.74 -3.82
N ILE A 717 13.34 29.69 -3.13
CA ILE A 717 12.96 30.72 -2.16
C ILE A 717 13.80 30.61 -0.89
N GLY A 718 14.24 31.73 -0.35
CA GLY A 718 15.00 31.80 0.89
C GLY A 718 14.14 32.21 2.08
N GLU A 719 14.82 32.61 3.17
CA GLU A 719 14.14 33.06 4.39
C GLU A 719 13.46 34.42 4.19
N LYS A 720 12.39 34.66 4.95
CA LYS A 720 11.73 35.97 5.01
C LYS A 720 12.64 36.97 5.73
N LYS A 721 13.14 37.97 5.00
CA LYS A 721 14.02 39.02 5.53
C LYS A 721 13.25 40.03 6.38
N HIS A 722 12.07 40.43 5.94
CA HIS A 722 11.21 41.41 6.61
C HIS A 722 9.77 41.33 6.12
N ASN A 723 8.82 41.91 6.87
CA ASN A 723 7.44 42.03 6.43
C ASN A 723 7.24 43.32 5.64
N VAL A 724 6.64 43.22 4.46
CA VAL A 724 6.29 44.37 3.62
C VAL A 724 4.77 44.54 3.59
N PRO A 725 4.24 45.73 3.95
CA PRO A 725 2.80 45.97 3.88
C PRO A 725 2.27 45.85 2.45
N LEU A 726 1.17 45.10 2.24
CA LEU A 726 0.53 44.96 0.93
C LEU A 726 0.20 46.31 0.30
N ALA A 727 -0.32 47.26 1.09
CA ALA A 727 -0.62 48.61 0.61
C ALA A 727 0.57 49.28 -0.07
N SER A 728 1.79 49.10 0.47
CA SER A 728 3.03 49.62 -0.10
C SER A 728 3.38 48.94 -1.43
N LEU A 729 3.21 47.62 -1.53
CA LEU A 729 3.50 46.85 -2.75
C LEU A 729 2.58 47.24 -3.91
N TYR A 730 1.27 47.30 -3.66
CA TYR A 730 0.29 47.72 -4.66
C TYR A 730 0.53 49.17 -5.09
N ARG A 731 0.78 50.09 -4.14
CA ARG A 731 1.10 51.48 -4.45
C ARG A 731 2.35 51.60 -5.32
N GLU A 732 3.45 51.00 -4.87
CA GLU A 732 4.72 51.05 -5.60
C GLU A 732 4.53 50.53 -7.03
N ARG A 733 3.85 49.40 -7.19
CA ARG A 733 3.62 48.83 -8.51
C ARG A 733 2.80 49.74 -9.43
N ILE A 734 1.69 50.31 -8.94
CA ILE A 734 0.85 51.23 -9.72
C ILE A 734 1.66 52.45 -10.16
N LEU A 735 2.41 53.06 -9.24
CA LEU A 735 3.20 54.26 -9.56
C LEU A 735 4.36 53.93 -10.52
N THR A 736 5.00 52.77 -10.39
CA THR A 736 6.11 52.36 -11.27
C THR A 736 5.63 51.70 -12.58
N LEU A 737 4.32 51.57 -12.81
CA LEU A 737 3.80 50.84 -13.98
C LEU A 737 4.26 51.47 -15.32
N THR A 738 4.47 52.78 -15.35
CA THR A 738 4.92 53.48 -16.56
C THR A 738 6.31 53.06 -17.03
N GLU A 739 7.18 52.62 -16.11
CA GLU A 739 8.50 52.07 -16.45
C GLU A 739 8.37 50.80 -17.30
N LEU A 740 7.33 50.01 -17.03
CA LEU A 740 7.05 48.79 -17.79
C LEU A 740 6.32 49.08 -19.10
N LEU A 741 5.31 49.96 -19.08
CA LEU A 741 4.51 50.32 -20.27
C LEU A 741 5.30 51.10 -21.34
N THR A 742 6.46 51.63 -21.00
CA THR A 742 7.31 52.40 -21.94
C THR A 742 8.63 51.70 -22.29
N TYR A 743 8.86 50.49 -21.76
CA TYR A 743 10.10 49.74 -21.95
C TYR A 743 10.35 49.35 -23.40
N GLU A 744 11.59 49.49 -23.85
CA GLU A 744 12.04 49.08 -25.17
C GLU A 744 13.54 48.79 -25.16
N ASN A 745 13.94 47.75 -25.90
CA ASN A 745 15.33 47.51 -26.27
C ASN A 745 15.44 47.16 -27.78
N GLU A 746 16.62 46.71 -28.21
CA GLU A 746 16.86 46.33 -29.60
C GLU A 746 16.01 45.12 -30.07
N ASN A 747 15.55 44.28 -29.14
CA ASN A 747 14.92 43.00 -29.41
C ASN A 747 13.40 43.00 -29.28
N TYR A 748 12.85 43.78 -28.36
CA TYR A 748 11.41 43.83 -28.06
C TYR A 748 11.00 45.15 -27.42
N CYS A 749 9.69 45.37 -27.33
CA CYS A 749 9.09 46.55 -26.72
C CYS A 749 7.79 46.19 -26.00
N PHE A 750 7.41 47.01 -25.02
CA PHE A 750 6.23 46.84 -24.18
C PHE A 750 5.24 48.01 -24.31
N GLY A 751 4.01 47.80 -23.84
CA GLY A 751 2.95 48.81 -23.70
C GLY A 751 2.63 49.54 -24.99
N THR A 752 2.63 50.88 -24.98
CA THR A 752 2.29 51.71 -26.16
C THR A 752 3.11 51.30 -27.39
N LYS A 753 4.42 51.19 -27.22
CA LYS A 753 5.34 50.88 -28.33
C LYS A 753 5.10 49.49 -28.90
N ALA A 754 4.66 48.55 -28.07
CA ALA A 754 4.29 47.21 -28.52
C ALA A 754 3.08 47.25 -29.46
N PHE A 755 2.03 47.98 -29.10
CA PHE A 755 0.85 48.15 -29.97
C PHE A 755 1.21 48.84 -31.30
N HIS A 756 1.99 49.92 -31.23
CA HIS A 756 2.44 50.65 -32.40
C HIS A 756 3.27 49.76 -33.35
N ALA A 757 4.30 49.08 -32.82
CA ALA A 757 5.18 48.21 -33.60
C ALA A 757 4.43 47.01 -34.20
N TRP A 758 3.44 46.47 -33.47
CA TRP A 758 2.59 45.39 -33.96
C TRP A 758 1.70 45.83 -35.12
N ALA A 759 1.00 46.95 -34.98
CA ALA A 759 0.14 47.51 -36.01
C ALA A 759 0.94 47.83 -37.29
N ASP A 760 2.07 48.52 -37.14
CA ASP A 760 2.95 48.88 -38.26
C ASP A 760 3.52 47.66 -38.97
N SER A 761 3.88 46.62 -38.22
CA SER A 761 4.41 45.39 -38.82
C SER A 761 3.38 44.67 -39.68
N ILE A 762 2.11 44.65 -39.28
CA ILE A 762 1.03 44.02 -40.05
C ILE A 762 0.74 44.86 -41.29
N GLU A 763 0.53 46.17 -41.11
CA GLU A 763 0.18 47.09 -42.19
C GLU A 763 1.29 47.18 -43.24
N GLY A 764 2.55 47.15 -42.79
CA GLY A 764 3.77 47.12 -43.60
C GLY A 764 3.99 45.83 -44.39
N GLY A 765 3.09 44.84 -44.30
CA GLY A 765 3.11 43.66 -45.16
C GLY A 765 4.06 42.55 -44.72
N ARG A 766 4.36 42.42 -43.41
CA ARG A 766 5.22 41.33 -42.88
C ARG A 766 4.85 39.94 -43.40
N PHE A 767 3.56 39.68 -43.59
CA PHE A 767 3.02 38.37 -43.98
C PHE A 767 2.86 38.20 -45.50
N ASP A 768 3.12 39.23 -46.32
CA ASP A 768 2.98 39.18 -47.78
C ASP A 768 3.81 38.08 -48.46
N PRO A 769 5.07 37.83 -48.10
CA PRO A 769 5.87 36.79 -48.74
C PRO A 769 5.67 35.39 -48.15
N MET A 770 4.86 35.25 -47.08
CA MET A 770 4.77 34.03 -46.27
C MET A 770 3.82 33.00 -46.90
N LYS A 771 4.21 31.72 -46.84
CA LYS A 771 3.34 30.62 -47.29
C LYS A 771 2.52 30.03 -46.13
N PRO A 772 1.38 29.37 -46.41
CA PRO A 772 0.57 28.73 -45.37
C PRO A 772 1.35 27.76 -44.48
N GLU A 773 2.32 27.04 -45.02
CA GLU A 773 3.13 26.06 -44.27
C GLU A 773 4.15 26.72 -43.32
N GLU A 774 4.43 28.01 -43.51
CA GLU A 774 5.37 28.80 -42.69
C GLU A 774 4.65 29.62 -41.60
N PHE A 775 3.32 29.67 -41.65
CA PHE A 775 2.51 30.47 -40.74
C PHE A 775 2.16 29.69 -39.47
N ASP A 776 2.88 30.00 -38.40
CA ASP A 776 2.53 29.62 -37.03
C ASP A 776 1.71 30.75 -36.41
N ASP A 777 0.40 30.58 -36.38
CA ASP A 777 -0.55 31.60 -35.91
C ASP A 777 -0.31 31.96 -34.44
N TRP A 778 0.05 30.99 -33.59
CA TRP A 778 0.32 31.22 -32.17
C TRP A 778 1.48 32.18 -31.95
N SER A 779 2.67 31.78 -32.39
CA SER A 779 3.90 32.52 -32.10
C SER A 779 4.01 33.84 -32.85
N MET A 780 3.31 33.97 -33.99
CA MET A 780 3.38 35.16 -34.83
C MET A 780 2.26 36.18 -34.58
N TYR A 781 1.09 35.77 -34.06
CA TYR A 781 -0.05 36.69 -33.90
C TYR A 781 -0.90 36.41 -32.64
N THR A 782 -1.40 35.19 -32.47
CA THR A 782 -2.43 34.86 -31.47
C THR A 782 -1.96 35.08 -30.03
N VAL A 783 -0.67 34.91 -29.73
CA VAL A 783 -0.10 35.25 -28.41
C VAL A 783 -0.33 36.72 -28.05
N TYR A 784 -0.30 37.64 -29.01
CA TYR A 784 -0.52 39.07 -28.75
C TYR A 784 -1.99 39.36 -28.46
N ILE A 785 -2.91 38.63 -29.08
CA ILE A 785 -4.35 38.67 -28.78
C ILE A 785 -4.62 38.12 -27.37
N CYS A 786 -3.96 37.02 -26.99
CA CYS A 786 -4.09 36.45 -25.65
C CYS A 786 -3.67 37.45 -24.56
N ASN A 787 -2.55 38.14 -24.76
CA ASN A 787 -2.09 39.21 -23.86
C ASN A 787 -3.09 40.38 -23.80
N LEU A 788 -3.54 40.87 -24.95
CA LEU A 788 -4.51 41.96 -25.05
C LEU A 788 -5.83 41.64 -24.35
N ALA A 789 -6.36 40.44 -24.57
CA ALA A 789 -7.58 39.95 -23.97
C ALA A 789 -7.45 39.87 -22.44
N THR A 790 -6.32 39.34 -21.96
CA THR A 790 -6.03 39.26 -20.52
C THR A 790 -5.88 40.66 -19.91
N ASN A 791 -5.21 41.59 -20.59
CA ASN A 791 -5.03 42.96 -20.13
C ASN A 791 -6.35 43.72 -19.99
N SER A 792 -7.29 43.51 -20.91
CA SER A 792 -8.55 44.25 -20.96
C SER A 792 -9.52 43.91 -19.80
N GLY A 793 -9.37 42.74 -19.16
CA GLY A 793 -10.23 42.31 -18.05
C GLY A 793 -9.49 41.95 -16.76
N GLY A 794 -8.28 41.39 -16.85
CA GLY A 794 -7.53 40.81 -15.75
C GLY A 794 -6.85 41.81 -14.80
N CYS A 795 -6.72 43.08 -15.20
CA CYS A 795 -6.13 44.13 -14.36
C CYS A 795 -7.09 44.69 -13.30
N LYS A 796 -8.41 44.59 -13.52
CA LYS A 796 -9.43 45.27 -12.71
C LYS A 796 -9.35 44.89 -11.23
N GLY A 797 -9.27 43.59 -10.92
CA GLY A 797 -9.22 43.13 -9.53
C GLY A 797 -7.99 43.63 -8.77
N PHE A 798 -6.83 43.67 -9.43
CA PHE A 798 -5.61 44.22 -8.83
C PHE A 798 -5.74 45.73 -8.55
N MET A 799 -6.32 46.48 -9.50
CA MET A 799 -6.56 47.92 -9.35
C MET A 799 -7.58 48.25 -8.25
N GLU A 800 -8.69 47.51 -8.18
CA GLU A 800 -9.69 47.67 -7.12
C GLU A 800 -9.08 47.40 -5.73
N ARG A 801 -8.27 46.34 -5.62
CA ARG A 801 -7.53 46.05 -4.38
C ARG A 801 -6.50 47.12 -4.06
N ALA A 802 -5.80 47.67 -5.06
CA ALA A 802 -4.85 48.77 -4.87
C ALA A 802 -5.54 50.02 -4.30
N LEU A 803 -6.72 50.36 -4.82
CA LEU A 803 -7.53 51.49 -4.37
C LEU A 803 -8.12 51.26 -2.97
N GLU A 804 -8.57 50.03 -2.66
CA GLU A 804 -9.05 49.66 -1.32
C GLU A 804 -7.95 49.85 -0.26
N LEU A 805 -6.73 49.39 -0.56
CA LEU A 805 -5.58 49.49 0.32
C LEU A 805 -4.96 50.90 0.35
N ASN A 806 -5.15 51.70 -0.70
CA ASN A 806 -4.63 53.07 -0.84
C ASN A 806 -5.72 54.02 -1.35
N PRO A 807 -6.65 54.47 -0.48
CA PRO A 807 -7.81 55.28 -0.89
C PRO A 807 -7.46 56.65 -1.48
N ASP A 808 -6.22 57.11 -1.33
CA ASP A 808 -5.71 58.35 -1.92
C ASP A 808 -5.39 58.24 -3.41
N LEU A 809 -5.23 57.02 -3.95
CA LEU A 809 -4.96 56.79 -5.38
C LEU A 809 -6.25 56.81 -6.23
N VAL A 810 -7.06 57.85 -6.07
CA VAL A 810 -8.40 57.95 -6.69
C VAL A 810 -8.38 57.90 -8.23
N PHE A 811 -7.26 58.26 -8.86
CA PHE A 811 -7.07 58.19 -10.32
C PHE A 811 -7.11 56.74 -10.85
N ILE A 812 -6.97 55.72 -10.00
CA ILE A 812 -7.12 54.31 -10.40
C ILE A 812 -8.49 54.04 -11.03
N SER A 813 -9.55 54.74 -10.61
CA SER A 813 -10.87 54.58 -11.23
C SER A 813 -10.89 54.98 -12.72
N GLU A 814 -10.08 55.96 -13.12
CA GLU A 814 -9.92 56.34 -14.53
C GLU A 814 -9.13 55.27 -15.30
N LEU A 815 -8.09 54.69 -14.69
CA LEU A 815 -7.34 53.58 -15.29
C LEU A 815 -8.22 52.35 -15.55
N ILE A 816 -9.09 51.99 -14.59
CA ILE A 816 -10.05 50.89 -14.76
C ILE A 816 -10.96 51.14 -15.97
N GLN A 817 -11.41 52.37 -16.18
CA GLN A 817 -12.26 52.71 -17.34
C GLN A 817 -11.51 52.59 -18.67
N LEU A 818 -10.23 52.99 -18.71
CA LEU A 818 -9.40 52.86 -19.91
C LEU A 818 -9.19 51.39 -20.31
N TYR A 819 -8.90 50.50 -19.35
CA TYR A 819 -8.78 49.07 -19.63
C TYR A 819 -10.13 48.40 -19.97
N GLN A 820 -11.24 48.86 -19.40
CA GLN A 820 -12.57 48.41 -19.84
C GLN A 820 -12.84 48.82 -21.30
N GLN A 821 -12.41 50.02 -21.70
CA GLN A 821 -12.53 50.50 -23.06
C GLN A 821 -11.75 49.64 -24.06
N THR A 822 -10.58 49.12 -23.68
CA THR A 822 -9.84 48.17 -24.54
C THR A 822 -10.61 46.86 -24.72
N GLY A 823 -11.36 46.41 -23.71
CA GLY A 823 -12.26 45.26 -23.82
C GLY A 823 -13.32 45.46 -24.91
N HIS A 824 -13.94 46.64 -24.98
CA HIS A 824 -14.88 46.96 -26.05
C HIS A 824 -14.25 46.90 -27.44
N PHE A 825 -13.03 47.45 -27.60
CA PHE A 825 -12.32 47.39 -28.88
C PHE A 825 -11.93 45.96 -29.29
N TRP A 826 -11.79 45.04 -28.34
CA TRP A 826 -11.44 43.65 -28.61
C TRP A 826 -12.63 42.84 -29.13
N ASN A 827 -13.75 42.80 -28.39
CA ASN A 827 -14.84 41.87 -28.71
C ASN A 827 -16.27 42.38 -28.39
N ASP A 828 -16.45 43.67 -28.10
CA ASP A 828 -17.74 44.23 -27.68
C ASP A 828 -17.96 45.66 -28.23
N ASP A 829 -17.73 45.85 -29.55
CA ASP A 829 -17.97 47.11 -30.29
C ASP A 829 -18.94 46.90 -31.47
N ASN A 830 -20.02 46.14 -31.24
CA ASN A 830 -21.14 45.96 -32.17
C ASN A 830 -20.72 45.61 -33.62
N GLY A 831 -19.72 44.73 -33.79
CA GLY A 831 -19.27 44.26 -35.10
C GLY A 831 -18.18 45.10 -35.76
N LYS A 832 -17.60 46.08 -35.03
CA LYS A 832 -16.43 46.88 -35.45
C LYS A 832 -15.19 46.60 -34.59
N ASP A 833 -15.32 45.72 -33.62
CA ASP A 833 -14.26 45.22 -32.76
C ASP A 833 -13.30 44.27 -33.50
N LEU A 834 -12.17 44.00 -32.86
CA LEU A 834 -11.08 43.23 -33.44
C LEU A 834 -11.49 41.80 -33.82
N GLU A 835 -12.29 41.12 -32.99
CA GLU A 835 -12.84 39.78 -33.28
C GLU A 835 -13.75 39.80 -34.51
N ALA A 836 -14.67 40.74 -34.59
CA ALA A 836 -15.61 40.88 -35.72
C ALA A 836 -14.91 41.15 -37.06
N LEU A 837 -13.76 41.84 -37.03
CA LEU A 837 -12.93 42.10 -38.22
C LEU A 837 -12.09 40.88 -38.66
N GLY A 838 -12.14 39.76 -37.93
CA GLY A 838 -11.30 38.60 -38.17
C GLY A 838 -9.84 38.81 -37.76
N GLY A 839 -9.60 39.79 -36.87
CA GLY A 839 -8.30 40.13 -36.29
C GLY A 839 -8.07 39.54 -34.89
N GLY A 840 -9.00 38.72 -34.40
CA GLY A 840 -8.96 38.09 -33.08
C GLY A 840 -8.35 36.69 -33.07
N PHE A 841 -8.88 35.79 -32.25
CA PHE A 841 -8.40 34.40 -32.17
C PHE A 841 -8.66 33.57 -33.44
N ASN A 842 -9.53 34.03 -34.33
CA ASN A 842 -9.89 33.38 -35.60
C ASN A 842 -9.07 33.89 -36.80
N ILE A 843 -7.90 34.50 -36.57
CA ILE A 843 -7.06 35.10 -37.61
C ILE A 843 -6.64 34.08 -38.68
N THR A 844 -6.58 34.53 -39.93
CA THR A 844 -6.03 33.73 -41.04
C THR A 844 -4.92 34.47 -41.76
N LEU A 845 -3.98 33.72 -42.36
CA LEU A 845 -2.92 34.29 -43.21
C LEU A 845 -3.51 35.12 -44.35
N GLU A 846 -4.62 34.67 -44.94
CA GLU A 846 -5.34 35.38 -46.00
C GLU A 846 -5.84 36.77 -45.56
N ALA A 847 -6.29 36.91 -44.31
CA ALA A 847 -6.70 38.18 -43.75
C ALA A 847 -5.52 39.14 -43.57
N LEU A 848 -4.36 38.62 -43.15
CA LEU A 848 -3.12 39.39 -42.97
C LEU A 848 -2.46 39.80 -44.30
N GLN A 849 -2.63 39.00 -45.36
CA GLN A 849 -2.13 39.29 -46.71
C GLN A 849 -3.04 40.24 -47.50
N ASN A 850 -4.33 40.34 -47.14
CA ASN A 850 -5.25 41.25 -47.80
C ASN A 850 -5.03 42.69 -47.30
N PRO A 851 -4.63 43.65 -48.17
CA PRO A 851 -4.31 45.01 -47.76
C PRO A 851 -5.47 45.77 -47.09
N GLU A 852 -6.71 45.54 -47.51
CA GLU A 852 -7.89 46.21 -46.96
C GLU A 852 -8.23 45.68 -45.57
N LYS A 853 -8.24 44.34 -45.41
CA LYS A 853 -8.54 43.69 -44.12
C LYS A 853 -7.46 43.99 -43.07
N ARG A 854 -6.18 43.87 -43.43
CA ARG A 854 -5.08 44.12 -42.48
C ARG A 854 -4.99 45.58 -42.03
N SER A 855 -5.34 46.53 -42.90
CA SER A 855 -5.39 47.96 -42.54
C SER A 855 -6.51 48.23 -41.53
N GLY A 856 -7.66 47.56 -41.67
CA GLY A 856 -8.75 47.61 -40.69
C GLY A 856 -8.34 47.06 -39.32
N ILE A 857 -7.63 45.92 -39.30
CA ILE A 857 -7.07 45.31 -38.08
C ILE A 857 -6.06 46.26 -37.42
N ALA A 858 -5.08 46.77 -38.16
CA ALA A 858 -4.06 47.69 -37.64
C ALA A 858 -4.66 48.99 -37.08
N ALA A 859 -5.71 49.53 -37.73
CA ALA A 859 -6.41 50.72 -37.24
C ALA A 859 -7.11 50.49 -35.89
N VAL A 860 -7.64 49.30 -35.64
CA VAL A 860 -8.21 48.95 -34.34
C VAL A 860 -7.11 48.78 -33.29
N ILE A 861 -5.98 48.12 -33.62
CA ILE A 861 -4.83 47.98 -32.72
C ILE A 861 -4.31 49.36 -32.24
N ARG A 862 -4.26 50.38 -33.10
CA ARG A 862 -3.86 51.75 -32.73
C ARG A 862 -4.82 52.45 -31.75
N LYS A 863 -6.07 51.99 -31.62
CA LYS A 863 -6.97 52.51 -30.57
C LYS A 863 -6.52 52.05 -29.17
N PHE A 864 -5.97 50.83 -29.06
CA PHE A 864 -5.40 50.33 -27.80
C PHE A 864 -4.18 51.14 -27.38
N GLU A 865 -3.31 51.46 -28.34
CA GLU A 865 -2.16 52.36 -28.15
C GLU A 865 -2.59 53.68 -27.49
N SER A 866 -3.64 54.32 -28.02
CA SER A 866 -4.16 55.59 -27.49
C SER A 866 -4.65 55.47 -26.04
N CYS A 867 -5.29 54.35 -25.67
CA CYS A 867 -5.70 54.09 -24.29
C CYS A 867 -4.49 53.91 -23.35
N MET A 868 -3.44 53.23 -23.81
CA MET A 868 -2.23 53.02 -23.00
C MET A 868 -1.41 54.30 -22.81
N ASP A 869 -1.32 55.15 -23.83
CA ASP A 869 -0.68 56.47 -23.70
C ASP A 869 -1.39 57.35 -22.68
N GLU A 870 -2.72 57.33 -22.68
CA GLU A 870 -3.50 58.05 -21.71
C GLU A 870 -3.31 57.49 -20.30
N ALA A 871 -3.26 56.17 -20.13
CA ALA A 871 -2.96 55.54 -18.86
C ALA A 871 -1.57 55.94 -18.32
N VAL A 872 -0.55 55.96 -19.19
CA VAL A 872 0.80 56.44 -18.84
C VAL A 872 0.76 57.91 -18.40
N ARG A 873 0.05 58.77 -19.15
CA ARG A 873 -0.10 60.19 -18.83
C ARG A 873 -0.77 60.41 -17.46
N ILE A 874 -1.84 59.67 -17.17
CA ILE A 874 -2.56 59.76 -15.89
C ILE A 874 -1.64 59.36 -14.73
N ILE A 875 -0.87 58.28 -14.87
CA ILE A 875 0.03 57.82 -13.79
C ILE A 875 1.14 58.84 -13.55
N GLU A 876 1.80 59.35 -14.60
CA GLU A 876 2.88 60.35 -14.46
C GLU A 876 2.41 61.67 -13.82
N LEU A 877 1.17 62.09 -14.07
CA LEU A 877 0.60 63.30 -13.44
C LEU A 877 0.30 63.14 -11.95
N ASN A 878 0.23 61.90 -11.46
CA ASN A 878 -0.12 61.56 -10.09
C ASN A 878 1.00 60.82 -9.32
N LYS A 879 2.21 60.75 -9.90
CA LYS A 879 3.46 60.41 -9.19
C LYS A 879 3.92 61.58 -8.34
#